data_AF-A0A7C1E0W1-F1
#
_entry.id   AF-A0A7C1E0W1-F1
#
_cell.length_a   1.000
_cell.length_b   1.000
_cell.length_c   1.000
_cell.angle_alpha   90.00
_cell.angle_beta   90.00
_cell.angle_gamma   90.00
#
_symmetry.space_group_name_H-M   'P 1'
#
loop_
_entity.id
_entity.type
_entity.pdbx_description
1 polymer ?
#
loop_
_entity_poly.entity_id
_entity_poly.type
_entity_poly.pdbx_seq_one_letter_code
_entity_poly.pdbx_strand_id
1 'polypeptide(L)'
;MQQMKNRRPWPLLSVLALLLACSLPGHGRRRDPGAARLPNIVLICVEELGYSEVEPYGALGVKTPYINQLDRMGVRFQDAHSTASIGSLSRYSMLTGSHAFRSAGSSALPGMLKKAGYTTAVIGSWHAGAVGGSDDPNDESRFSTPEKGFDVAISCDGAEVLTEKADAFVQKYRKKPFFLYFSCCEPGIAGHGDPGAGEIGAGNSGVGRSGRTGSRIDAIERMDWCTGQLLRSLKKRRLLRKTLIIITSTGGPGMDEAWPDRSGEQPDALRPAGPFRGGRSSNYEGGTRIPTIVCWPGTVRPGISDALVSQVDLYASLAELTGQELEPGEAPDSHPLLNTWLGKKASGRQYLIGEGNSLSLRKGDWKYIAQGPDAEPGRQDQQLFHLASDVGENNDLSNVHPERTAAMATLLREMTEEAGTRHREAVVAGAPFLWENASVYFLLTDRFLNGDPSNDVNFDRTEETAVMRGFEGGDFRGVIGKLEEGYFDSLGVTALWLTPYFEQVHGSTDEGTGVTYGYHGYWTRDWTRMDPNYGTEAELEELIRKAHERGIRILMDVVINHTGPVTEKDPVWPGEWVRTGPPCRFNSYETTVSCTLVENLPDIRTGSDHPVELPAHLILKWEQEGRLGEELAELEAFFERTGFPRAPRFFIIKWLTDLVRRYGIDGYRLDTAKHVEESVWSELGEEARAAFDEWKREHPGLVLDDNGFFMVGEVYGYGISSGSDFDFGDRQVDYFSHGMQGLINFEFKHSCNQPFEELFSSYSLMLEGDLEGKSVLNYIASHDDGGPFDRERTRPMEAGIKLLLCPGSSQIYYGDESSRMLEVPGAVGDANLRGPMNWDEIESGGTRNGIRVRDVLEHYRRLGRFRRDHPAVGAGIHRQLSRSPYMFSRIYAEEGYADRVVVGLDLSPGRKKLKLEGMFSDGTLLTDYYSGTRAMVRKGRVVLDTPGRTVLLGME
;
A
#
# COMPACT_ATOMS: atom_id res chain seq x y z
N MET A 1 7.07 61.55 34.25
CA MET A 1 8.08 62.60 33.96
C MET A 1 8.78 62.19 32.65
N GLN A 2 8.75 62.92 31.53
CA GLN A 2 8.96 64.36 31.24
C GLN A 2 10.42 64.69 30.89
N GLN A 3 10.70 64.77 29.58
CA GLN A 3 11.73 65.55 28.83
C GLN A 3 13.21 65.59 29.31
N MET A 4 14.25 65.88 28.51
CA MET A 4 14.61 65.89 27.06
C MET A 4 15.90 66.76 26.93
N LYS A 5 16.73 66.58 25.88
CA LYS A 5 17.90 67.43 25.49
C LYS A 5 19.15 67.20 26.39
N ASN A 6 20.42 67.37 25.99
CA ASN A 6 21.12 68.01 24.85
C ASN A 6 22.30 67.07 24.40
N ARG A 7 23.07 67.18 23.30
CA ARG A 7 23.16 68.01 22.07
C ARG A 7 24.10 67.32 21.03
N ARG A 8 24.40 67.98 19.90
CA ARG A 8 25.62 67.80 19.06
C ARG A 8 26.30 69.18 18.83
N PRO A 9 27.46 69.28 18.14
CA PRO A 9 27.44 69.40 16.67
C PRO A 9 28.55 68.61 15.92
N TRP A 10 28.56 68.81 14.59
CA TRP A 10 29.36 68.22 13.49
C TRP A 10 30.19 69.36 12.81
N PRO A 11 30.94 69.23 11.67
CA PRO A 11 30.78 68.34 10.49
C PRO A 11 32.15 67.89 9.86
N LEU A 12 32.39 67.53 8.58
CA LEU A 12 31.61 67.28 7.33
C LEU A 12 32.48 66.42 6.36
N LEU A 13 31.90 65.44 5.64
CA LEU A 13 32.29 64.85 4.32
C LEU A 13 31.59 63.46 4.17
N SER A 14 31.13 62.96 3.00
CA SER A 14 30.46 63.63 1.87
C SER A 14 29.64 62.63 1.05
N VAL A 15 28.39 63.01 0.73
CA VAL A 15 27.53 62.60 -0.42
C VAL A 15 27.72 61.21 -1.06
N LEU A 16 26.76 60.28 -0.81
CA LEU A 16 25.93 59.68 -1.88
C LEU A 16 24.66 58.99 -1.32
N ALA A 17 23.59 59.74 -1.04
CA ALA A 17 22.31 59.16 -0.60
C ALA A 17 21.11 60.07 -0.92
N LEU A 18 20.39 59.82 -2.03
CA LEU A 18 19.15 60.53 -2.32
C LEU A 18 18.25 59.79 -3.34
N LEU A 19 17.48 58.80 -2.87
CA LEU A 19 16.28 58.27 -3.56
C LEU A 19 15.33 57.58 -2.55
N LEU A 20 14.95 58.28 -1.46
CA LEU A 20 14.17 57.68 -0.37
C LEU A 20 13.27 58.69 0.38
N ALA A 21 12.39 59.38 -0.35
CA ALA A 21 11.35 60.24 0.24
C ALA A 21 10.17 60.49 -0.72
N CYS A 22 9.29 59.51 -0.94
CA CYS A 22 7.96 59.74 -1.50
C CYS A 22 7.00 58.57 -1.28
N SER A 23 5.70 58.84 -1.42
CA SER A 23 4.55 57.90 -1.35
C SER A 23 4.34 57.12 -0.04
N LEU A 24 3.19 57.36 0.59
CA LEU A 24 2.48 56.38 1.41
C LEU A 24 2.26 55.09 0.60
N PRO A 25 2.29 53.88 1.20
CA PRO A 25 2.15 52.61 0.48
C PRO A 25 0.70 52.36 0.02
N GLY A 26 0.28 53.04 -1.05
CA GLY A 26 -1.03 52.85 -1.67
C GLY A 26 -1.11 51.54 -2.46
N HIS A 27 -2.00 50.63 -2.04
CA HIS A 27 -2.59 49.55 -2.85
C HIS A 27 -1.64 48.69 -3.72
N GLY A 28 -0.41 48.48 -3.26
CA GLY A 28 0.44 47.40 -3.78
C GLY A 28 -0.19 46.05 -3.45
N ARG A 29 -0.76 45.36 -4.45
CA ARG A 29 -1.20 43.96 -4.32
C ARG A 29 -0.04 43.14 -3.75
N ARG A 30 -0.18 42.64 -2.51
CA ARG A 30 0.68 41.59 -1.98
C ARG A 30 0.68 40.45 -3.02
N ARG A 31 1.86 39.99 -3.43
CA ARG A 31 1.94 38.69 -4.11
C ARG A 31 1.75 37.64 -3.05
N ASP A 32 0.66 36.90 -3.16
CA ASP A 32 0.36 35.75 -2.33
C ASP A 32 1.45 34.68 -2.51
N PRO A 33 2.14 34.23 -1.45
CA PRO A 33 3.16 33.20 -1.57
C PRO A 33 2.62 31.79 -1.83
N GLY A 34 1.33 31.52 -1.59
CA GLY A 34 0.77 30.16 -1.61
C GLY A 34 0.17 29.68 -2.94
N ALA A 35 -0.20 30.59 -3.85
CA ALA A 35 -0.94 30.23 -5.06
C ALA A 35 -0.04 29.61 -6.15
N ALA A 36 0.14 28.28 -6.10
CA ALA A 36 0.78 27.50 -7.15
C ALA A 36 0.10 27.78 -8.51
N ARG A 37 0.90 28.21 -9.49
CA ARG A 37 0.36 28.53 -10.82
C ARG A 37 0.17 27.26 -11.63
N LEU A 38 -1.10 26.89 -11.81
CA LEU A 38 -1.55 25.81 -12.70
C LEU A 38 -0.74 25.79 -14.03
N PRO A 39 -0.25 24.62 -14.46
CA PRO A 39 0.43 24.48 -15.74
C PRO A 39 -0.55 24.61 -16.92
N ASN A 40 -0.01 24.52 -18.14
CA ASN A 40 -0.79 24.06 -19.28
C ASN A 40 -0.62 22.54 -19.37
N ILE A 41 -1.61 21.83 -19.90
CA ILE A 41 -1.55 20.38 -20.13
C ILE A 41 -1.66 20.15 -21.64
N VAL A 42 -0.75 19.35 -22.20
CA VAL A 42 -0.74 18.97 -23.62
C VAL A 42 -0.66 17.45 -23.68
N LEU A 43 -1.73 16.83 -24.15
CA LEU A 43 -1.85 15.39 -24.35
C LEU A 43 -1.81 15.11 -25.85
N ILE A 44 -0.70 14.54 -26.30
CA ILE A 44 -0.49 14.07 -27.67
C ILE A 44 -0.89 12.59 -27.71
N CYS A 45 -2.05 12.29 -28.27
CA CYS A 45 -2.57 10.92 -28.33
C CYS A 45 -2.60 10.46 -29.80
N VAL A 46 -1.73 9.50 -30.13
CA VAL A 46 -1.55 8.98 -31.48
C VAL A 46 -2.48 7.78 -31.70
N GLU A 47 -3.05 7.66 -32.90
CA GLU A 47 -3.92 6.54 -33.26
C GLU A 47 -3.07 5.30 -33.59
N GLU A 48 -3.25 4.22 -32.82
CA GLU A 48 -2.68 2.87 -33.08
C GLU A 48 -1.15 2.82 -33.30
N LEU A 49 -0.40 3.64 -32.54
CA LEU A 49 1.06 3.63 -32.50
C LEU A 49 1.54 2.49 -31.58
N GLY A 50 2.19 1.49 -32.15
CA GLY A 50 2.74 0.35 -31.43
C GLY A 50 3.97 0.68 -30.58
N TYR A 51 4.21 -0.13 -29.55
CA TYR A 51 5.27 0.08 -28.55
C TYR A 51 6.64 0.39 -29.18
N SER A 52 7.13 -0.47 -30.09
CA SER A 52 8.47 -0.32 -30.70
C SER A 52 8.44 0.39 -32.06
N GLU A 53 7.54 1.36 -32.25
CA GLU A 53 7.48 2.16 -33.49
C GLU A 53 8.16 3.53 -33.41
N VAL A 54 8.61 3.93 -32.20
CA VAL A 54 9.40 5.15 -31.97
C VAL A 54 10.79 4.80 -31.42
N GLU A 55 11.82 5.57 -31.79
CA GLU A 55 13.23 5.24 -31.49
C GLU A 55 13.52 4.96 -29.99
N PRO A 56 12.94 5.67 -28.99
CA PRO A 56 13.21 5.40 -27.57
C PRO A 56 12.73 4.03 -27.09
N TYR A 57 11.83 3.38 -27.83
CA TYR A 57 11.28 2.06 -27.56
C TYR A 57 11.80 0.98 -28.52
N GLY A 58 12.89 1.26 -29.24
CA GLY A 58 13.63 0.24 -30.01
C GLY A 58 13.26 0.14 -31.50
N ALA A 59 12.53 1.09 -32.07
CA ALA A 59 12.23 1.10 -33.50
C ALA A 59 13.48 1.12 -34.38
N LEU A 60 13.56 0.23 -35.37
CA LEU A 60 14.65 0.20 -36.34
C LEU A 60 14.19 0.75 -37.70
N GLY A 61 14.92 1.72 -38.24
CA GLY A 61 14.66 2.31 -39.56
C GLY A 61 13.65 3.48 -39.60
N VAL A 62 13.01 3.80 -38.48
CA VAL A 62 12.15 4.99 -38.29
C VAL A 62 12.95 6.10 -37.59
N LYS A 63 12.59 7.37 -37.77
CA LYS A 63 13.24 8.52 -37.09
C LYS A 63 12.21 9.38 -36.37
N THR A 64 12.36 9.50 -35.06
CA THR A 64 11.50 10.27 -34.16
C THR A 64 12.29 11.29 -33.31
N PRO A 65 13.09 12.18 -33.92
CA PRO A 65 14.01 13.07 -33.20
C PRO A 65 13.35 14.03 -32.20
N TYR A 66 12.06 14.37 -32.32
CA TYR A 66 11.36 15.20 -31.35
C TYR A 66 10.76 14.37 -30.19
N ILE A 67 10.33 13.13 -30.42
CA ILE A 67 10.00 12.18 -29.34
C ILE A 67 11.27 11.84 -28.54
N ASN A 68 12.41 11.66 -29.20
CA ASN A 68 13.72 11.52 -28.53
C ASN A 68 14.08 12.78 -27.70
N GLN A 69 13.50 13.95 -28.04
CA GLN A 69 13.65 15.18 -27.27
C GLN A 69 12.69 15.25 -26.08
N LEU A 70 11.56 14.52 -26.10
CA LEU A 70 10.68 14.34 -24.94
C LEU A 70 11.30 13.36 -23.94
N ASP A 71 11.77 12.21 -24.41
CA ASP A 71 12.47 11.17 -23.63
C ASP A 71 13.63 11.78 -22.82
N ARG A 72 14.58 12.44 -23.48
CA ARG A 72 15.71 13.15 -22.82
C ARG A 72 15.31 14.33 -21.90
N MET A 73 14.02 14.64 -21.77
CA MET A 73 13.49 15.75 -20.97
C MET A 73 12.39 15.31 -19.98
N GLY A 74 12.11 14.02 -19.86
CA GLY A 74 10.97 13.47 -19.14
C GLY A 74 11.17 12.02 -18.71
N VAL A 75 10.13 11.43 -18.11
CA VAL A 75 10.10 10.01 -17.75
C VAL A 75 9.44 9.20 -18.86
N ARG A 76 10.08 8.10 -19.26
CA ARG A 76 9.55 7.12 -20.23
C ARG A 76 9.05 5.88 -19.49
N PHE A 77 7.79 5.49 -19.70
CA PHE A 77 7.18 4.34 -19.04
C PHE A 77 7.35 3.06 -19.87
N GLN A 78 7.91 1.99 -19.31
CA GLN A 78 7.99 0.69 -20.00
C GLN A 78 6.71 -0.14 -19.87
N ASP A 79 5.86 0.18 -18.88
CA ASP A 79 4.68 -0.59 -18.49
C ASP A 79 3.40 0.28 -18.55
N ALA A 80 3.32 1.16 -19.55
CA ALA A 80 2.13 1.99 -19.79
C ALA A 80 1.14 1.32 -20.74
N HIS A 81 -0.14 1.35 -20.39
CA HIS A 81 -1.22 0.71 -21.15
C HIS A 81 -2.33 1.69 -21.56
N SER A 82 -2.93 1.44 -22.72
CA SER A 82 -4.27 1.90 -23.03
C SER A 82 -5.28 1.04 -22.27
N THR A 83 -6.38 1.65 -21.83
CA THR A 83 -7.42 0.94 -21.06
C THR A 83 -8.13 -0.13 -21.89
N ALA A 84 -8.12 0.04 -23.21
CA ALA A 84 -8.62 -0.93 -24.17
C ALA A 84 -7.68 -0.99 -25.39
N SER A 85 -7.69 -2.12 -26.11
CA SER A 85 -6.99 -2.31 -27.40
C SER A 85 -7.78 -1.79 -28.61
N ILE A 86 -8.96 -1.19 -28.39
CA ILE A 86 -9.81 -0.55 -29.40
C ILE A 86 -9.83 0.95 -29.11
N GLY A 87 -9.49 1.77 -30.11
CA GLY A 87 -9.21 3.20 -29.91
C GLY A 87 -10.40 4.03 -29.42
N SER A 88 -11.64 3.67 -29.77
CA SER A 88 -12.88 4.30 -29.27
C SER A 88 -13.08 4.06 -27.76
N LEU A 89 -13.09 2.80 -27.33
CA LEU A 89 -13.21 2.38 -25.93
C LEU A 89 -12.07 2.95 -25.05
N SER A 90 -10.86 2.96 -25.59
CA SER A 90 -9.66 3.53 -24.96
C SER A 90 -9.80 5.03 -24.71
N ARG A 91 -10.21 5.80 -25.74
CA ARG A 91 -10.48 7.24 -25.63
C ARG A 91 -11.62 7.55 -24.65
N TYR A 92 -12.69 6.76 -24.66
CA TYR A 92 -13.76 6.89 -23.66
C TYR A 92 -13.21 6.73 -22.24
N SER A 93 -12.41 5.68 -22.00
CA SER A 93 -11.89 5.36 -20.67
C SER A 93 -10.90 6.40 -20.16
N MET A 94 -9.96 6.83 -21.00
CA MET A 94 -9.01 7.91 -20.70
C MET A 94 -9.69 9.26 -20.39
N LEU A 95 -10.82 9.56 -21.04
CA LEU A 95 -11.51 10.85 -20.88
C LEU A 95 -12.60 10.84 -19.80
N THR A 96 -13.04 9.68 -19.30
CA THR A 96 -14.07 9.54 -18.25
C THR A 96 -13.56 8.98 -16.93
N GLY A 97 -12.42 8.28 -16.94
CA GLY A 97 -11.94 7.53 -15.78
C GLY A 97 -12.77 6.26 -15.49
N SER A 98 -13.57 5.80 -16.45
CA SER A 98 -14.44 4.62 -16.35
C SER A 98 -14.16 3.66 -17.51
N HIS A 99 -14.08 2.34 -17.27
CA HIS A 99 -14.05 1.38 -18.38
C HIS A 99 -15.30 1.49 -19.29
N ALA A 100 -15.15 1.19 -20.59
CA ALA A 100 -16.24 1.35 -21.54
C ALA A 100 -17.40 0.38 -21.27
N PHE A 101 -17.10 -0.88 -20.94
CA PHE A 101 -18.10 -1.88 -20.53
C PHE A 101 -19.01 -1.44 -19.37
N ARG A 102 -18.60 -0.51 -18.49
CA ARG A 102 -19.41 -0.07 -17.33
C ARG A 102 -20.55 0.90 -17.66
N SER A 103 -20.59 1.50 -18.85
CA SER A 103 -21.72 2.32 -19.33
C SER A 103 -22.19 3.49 -18.41
N ALA A 104 -21.32 4.02 -17.53
CA ALA A 104 -21.74 4.91 -16.42
C ALA A 104 -21.02 6.28 -16.31
N GLY A 105 -20.22 6.70 -17.29
CA GLY A 105 -19.49 7.97 -17.24
C GLY A 105 -20.39 9.20 -17.45
N SER A 106 -20.64 10.00 -16.41
CA SER A 106 -21.48 11.22 -16.50
C SER A 106 -20.70 12.53 -16.67
N SER A 107 -19.41 12.54 -16.33
CA SER A 107 -18.51 13.67 -16.47
C SER A 107 -17.26 13.28 -17.28
N ALA A 108 -16.58 14.28 -17.83
CA ALA A 108 -15.40 14.08 -18.66
C ALA A 108 -14.25 15.01 -18.22
N LEU A 109 -13.01 14.54 -18.42
CA LEU A 109 -11.75 15.22 -18.10
C LEU A 109 -11.73 16.71 -18.53
N PRO A 110 -12.20 17.13 -19.72
CA PRO A 110 -12.22 18.55 -20.10
C PRO A 110 -13.21 19.37 -19.25
N GLY A 111 -14.31 18.76 -18.80
CA GLY A 111 -15.26 19.37 -17.88
C GLY A 111 -14.65 19.56 -16.49
N MET A 112 -13.98 18.54 -15.96
CA MET A 112 -13.24 18.62 -14.69
C MET A 112 -12.13 19.69 -14.74
N LEU A 113 -11.34 19.75 -15.81
CA LEU A 113 -10.32 20.79 -15.96
C LEU A 113 -10.91 22.21 -16.12
N LYS A 114 -12.14 22.34 -16.65
CA LYS A 114 -12.86 23.62 -16.70
C LYS A 114 -13.42 24.07 -15.35
N LYS A 115 -13.79 23.15 -14.45
CA LYS A 115 -14.07 23.47 -13.03
C LYS A 115 -12.84 24.18 -12.40
N ALA A 116 -11.62 23.68 -12.67
CA ALA A 116 -10.34 24.30 -12.29
C ALA A 116 -9.91 25.52 -13.15
N GLY A 117 -10.75 26.01 -14.07
CA GLY A 117 -10.51 27.25 -14.82
C GLY A 117 -9.57 27.14 -16.03
N TYR A 118 -9.25 25.93 -16.52
CA TYR A 118 -8.56 25.75 -17.80
C TYR A 118 -9.44 26.17 -18.98
N THR A 119 -8.81 26.56 -20.09
CA THR A 119 -9.47 26.56 -21.42
C THR A 119 -9.10 25.28 -22.15
N THR A 120 -10.07 24.56 -22.71
CA THR A 120 -9.88 23.19 -23.24
C THR A 120 -10.03 23.13 -24.77
N ALA A 121 -9.20 22.33 -25.44
CA ALA A 121 -9.34 22.05 -26.87
C ALA A 121 -9.07 20.58 -27.23
N VAL A 122 -9.81 20.10 -28.23
CA VAL A 122 -9.56 18.86 -28.97
C VAL A 122 -9.27 19.23 -30.43
N ILE A 123 -8.12 18.80 -30.95
CA ILE A 123 -7.69 19.06 -32.33
C ILE A 123 -7.14 17.76 -32.91
N GLY A 124 -7.86 17.16 -33.87
CA GLY A 124 -7.48 15.90 -34.48
C GLY A 124 -8.58 14.83 -34.50
N SER A 125 -8.17 13.56 -34.56
CA SER A 125 -9.05 12.40 -34.41
C SER A 125 -9.63 12.31 -32.99
N TRP A 126 -10.94 12.15 -32.88
CA TRP A 126 -11.63 11.87 -31.60
C TRP A 126 -12.67 10.75 -31.67
N HIS A 127 -12.91 10.18 -32.86
CA HIS A 127 -13.81 9.04 -33.16
C HIS A 127 -14.86 8.74 -32.08
N ALA A 128 -15.98 9.48 -32.15
CA ALA A 128 -17.14 9.27 -31.30
C ALA A 128 -18.40 9.41 -32.16
N GLY A 129 -19.16 8.32 -32.25
CA GLY A 129 -20.23 8.16 -33.24
C GLY A 129 -21.46 9.04 -33.01
N ALA A 130 -22.21 9.26 -34.09
CA ALA A 130 -23.55 9.84 -34.02
C ALA A 130 -24.57 8.76 -33.60
N VAL A 131 -25.57 9.16 -32.81
CA VAL A 131 -26.59 8.24 -32.24
C VAL A 131 -27.39 7.56 -33.36
N GLY A 132 -27.16 6.25 -33.56
CA GLY A 132 -27.73 5.48 -34.68
C GLY A 132 -28.45 4.18 -34.30
N GLY A 133 -27.97 3.46 -33.28
CA GLY A 133 -28.70 2.37 -32.61
C GLY A 133 -28.61 0.99 -33.27
N SER A 134 -27.81 0.10 -32.68
CA SER A 134 -27.93 -1.36 -32.86
C SER A 134 -27.71 -2.15 -31.56
N ASP A 135 -28.13 -3.41 -31.56
CA ASP A 135 -27.98 -4.33 -30.42
C ASP A 135 -26.60 -5.02 -30.34
N ASP A 136 -25.67 -4.76 -31.28
CA ASP A 136 -24.33 -5.37 -31.35
C ASP A 136 -23.33 -4.76 -30.33
N PRO A 137 -22.63 -5.56 -29.49
CA PRO A 137 -21.57 -5.06 -28.59
C PRO A 137 -20.39 -4.40 -29.30
N ASN A 138 -20.12 -4.70 -30.57
CA ASN A 138 -19.04 -4.11 -31.37
C ASN A 138 -19.42 -2.79 -32.05
N ASP A 139 -20.65 -2.30 -31.87
CA ASP A 139 -21.13 -1.05 -32.48
C ASP A 139 -20.53 0.20 -31.81
N GLU A 140 -19.50 0.78 -32.44
CA GLU A 140 -18.86 2.01 -31.99
C GLU A 140 -19.82 3.22 -31.89
N SER A 141 -21.01 3.19 -32.50
CA SER A 141 -22.01 4.28 -32.40
C SER A 141 -22.70 4.36 -31.02
N ARG A 142 -22.49 3.36 -30.15
CA ARG A 142 -23.06 3.30 -28.79
C ARG A 142 -22.48 4.35 -27.84
N PHE A 143 -21.23 4.78 -28.04
CA PHE A 143 -20.49 5.61 -27.09
C PHE A 143 -20.66 7.11 -27.40
N SER A 144 -21.64 7.74 -26.74
CA SER A 144 -22.00 9.16 -27.00
C SER A 144 -20.87 10.16 -26.68
N THR A 145 -20.86 11.29 -27.41
CA THR A 145 -19.65 12.09 -27.66
C THR A 145 -18.96 12.75 -26.45
N PRO A 146 -17.60 12.66 -26.35
CA PRO A 146 -16.76 13.47 -25.46
C PRO A 146 -16.70 14.98 -25.76
N GLU A 147 -17.47 15.48 -26.74
CA GLU A 147 -17.57 16.91 -27.06
C GLU A 147 -18.09 17.75 -25.86
N LYS A 148 -18.82 17.11 -24.94
CA LYS A 148 -19.36 17.70 -23.69
C LYS A 148 -18.25 18.07 -22.70
N GLY A 149 -17.46 19.09 -23.05
CA GLY A 149 -16.44 19.67 -22.18
C GLY A 149 -15.49 20.61 -22.91
N PHE A 150 -15.20 20.41 -24.19
CA PHE A 150 -14.21 21.23 -24.90
C PHE A 150 -14.72 22.68 -25.17
N ASP A 151 -13.82 23.67 -25.16
CA ASP A 151 -14.10 25.06 -25.62
C ASP A 151 -13.83 25.24 -27.12
N VAL A 152 -13.04 24.33 -27.72
CA VAL A 152 -12.68 24.28 -29.13
C VAL A 152 -12.60 22.83 -29.56
N ALA A 153 -13.28 22.46 -30.64
CA ALA A 153 -13.17 21.15 -31.29
C ALA A 153 -12.91 21.35 -32.79
N ILE A 154 -11.88 20.68 -33.34
CA ILE A 154 -11.52 20.73 -34.77
C ILE A 154 -11.06 19.34 -35.24
N SER A 155 -11.88 18.69 -36.06
CA SER A 155 -11.64 17.36 -36.65
C SER A 155 -11.23 17.45 -38.12
N CYS A 156 -10.72 16.34 -38.66
CA CYS A 156 -10.59 16.06 -40.10
C CYS A 156 -9.99 17.19 -40.96
N ASP A 157 -8.79 17.60 -40.60
CA ASP A 157 -7.89 18.47 -41.38
C ASP A 157 -6.56 17.71 -41.58
N GLY A 158 -5.75 18.05 -42.58
CA GLY A 158 -4.43 17.44 -42.78
C GLY A 158 -3.47 17.72 -41.61
N ALA A 159 -2.44 16.88 -41.40
CA ALA A 159 -1.53 16.93 -40.25
C ALA A 159 -0.86 18.31 -40.05
N GLU A 160 -0.44 18.96 -41.13
CA GLU A 160 0.11 20.32 -41.14
C GLU A 160 -0.94 21.33 -40.68
N VAL A 161 -2.18 21.20 -41.15
CA VAL A 161 -3.28 22.11 -40.85
C VAL A 161 -3.72 21.96 -39.39
N LEU A 162 -3.90 20.73 -38.88
CA LEU A 162 -4.15 20.45 -37.46
C LEU A 162 -3.06 21.08 -36.57
N THR A 163 -1.81 20.97 -36.99
CA THR A 163 -0.65 21.58 -36.31
C THR A 163 -0.71 23.12 -36.31
N GLU A 164 -1.18 23.75 -37.39
CA GLU A 164 -1.43 25.20 -37.43
C GLU A 164 -2.58 25.61 -36.50
N LYS A 165 -3.68 24.84 -36.43
CA LYS A 165 -4.77 25.12 -35.46
C LYS A 165 -4.24 25.02 -34.02
N ALA A 166 -3.37 24.05 -33.73
CA ALA A 166 -2.72 23.90 -32.43
C ALA A 166 -1.81 25.10 -32.08
N ASP A 167 -0.97 25.58 -33.01
CA ASP A 167 -0.15 26.79 -32.79
C ASP A 167 -1.03 28.03 -32.57
N ALA A 168 -2.15 28.15 -33.30
CA ALA A 168 -3.12 29.23 -33.13
C ALA A 168 -3.85 29.16 -31.78
N PHE A 169 -4.25 27.98 -31.31
CA PHE A 169 -4.84 27.78 -29.98
C PHE A 169 -3.85 28.17 -28.87
N VAL A 170 -2.63 27.63 -28.90
CA VAL A 170 -1.56 27.95 -27.96
C VAL A 170 -1.25 29.46 -27.97
N GLN A 171 -1.23 30.10 -29.15
CA GLN A 171 -1.06 31.55 -29.28
C GLN A 171 -2.21 32.37 -28.68
N LYS A 172 -3.46 31.94 -28.88
CA LYS A 172 -4.66 32.61 -28.37
C LYS A 172 -4.72 32.55 -26.85
N TYR A 173 -4.42 31.40 -26.25
CA TYR A 173 -4.63 31.15 -24.83
C TYR A 173 -3.38 31.24 -23.94
N ARG A 174 -2.18 31.51 -24.47
CA ARG A 174 -0.87 31.74 -23.78
C ARG A 174 -0.81 32.62 -22.50
N LYS A 175 -1.92 33.21 -22.04
CA LYS A 175 -2.04 33.98 -20.79
C LYS A 175 -2.93 33.30 -19.72
N LYS A 176 -3.60 32.20 -20.05
CA LYS A 176 -4.40 31.33 -19.18
C LYS A 176 -3.79 29.92 -19.16
N PRO A 177 -4.04 29.09 -18.13
CA PRO A 177 -3.84 27.64 -18.24
C PRO A 177 -4.75 27.09 -19.35
N PHE A 178 -4.25 26.14 -20.13
CA PHE A 178 -5.02 25.46 -21.17
C PHE A 178 -4.74 23.96 -21.18
N PHE A 179 -5.75 23.19 -21.55
CA PHE A 179 -5.64 21.77 -21.89
C PHE A 179 -5.80 21.62 -23.39
N LEU A 180 -4.84 20.95 -24.03
CA LEU A 180 -4.89 20.62 -25.45
C LEU A 180 -4.75 19.11 -25.60
N TYR A 181 -5.84 18.45 -26.00
CA TYR A 181 -5.82 17.12 -26.59
C TYR A 181 -5.49 17.29 -28.09
N PHE A 182 -4.39 16.68 -28.53
CA PHE A 182 -3.91 16.76 -29.90
C PHE A 182 -3.72 15.35 -30.46
N SER A 183 -4.41 15.05 -31.57
CA SER A 183 -4.38 13.72 -32.18
C SER A 183 -4.14 13.82 -33.69
N CYS A 184 -2.88 13.81 -34.09
CA CYS A 184 -2.49 13.76 -35.49
C CYS A 184 -2.90 12.40 -36.08
N CYS A 185 -3.70 12.42 -37.15
CA CYS A 185 -4.21 11.20 -37.78
C CYS A 185 -3.09 10.39 -38.49
N GLU A 186 -3.35 9.08 -38.63
CA GLU A 186 -2.50 8.03 -39.23
C GLU A 186 -1.22 7.69 -38.43
N PRO A 187 -0.92 6.39 -38.21
CA PRO A 187 -1.19 5.27 -39.12
C PRO A 187 -2.27 4.24 -38.67
N GLY A 188 -3.48 4.41 -39.17
CA GLY A 188 -4.49 3.37 -39.38
C GLY A 188 -5.12 3.59 -40.76
N ILE A 189 -5.63 2.54 -41.44
CA ILE A 189 -5.98 2.63 -42.87
C ILE A 189 -7.07 3.66 -43.20
N ALA A 190 -6.75 4.53 -44.16
CA ALA A 190 -7.72 5.32 -44.93
C ALA A 190 -8.59 4.40 -45.83
N GLY A 191 -9.61 3.79 -45.25
CA GLY A 191 -10.47 2.83 -45.97
C GLY A 191 -11.86 2.57 -45.39
N HIS A 192 -12.10 2.86 -44.11
CA HIS A 192 -13.41 2.61 -43.47
C HIS A 192 -14.42 3.75 -43.67
N GLY A 193 -14.95 3.85 -44.89
CA GLY A 193 -16.39 3.99 -45.08
C GLY A 193 -17.09 5.33 -44.79
N ASP A 194 -16.39 6.46 -44.67
CA ASP A 194 -17.06 7.78 -44.71
C ASP A 194 -17.57 8.06 -46.14
N PRO A 195 -18.91 8.15 -46.37
CA PRO A 195 -19.46 8.45 -47.69
C PRO A 195 -19.16 9.89 -48.18
N GLY A 196 -18.59 10.75 -47.33
CA GLY A 196 -18.06 12.07 -47.70
C GLY A 196 -16.60 12.08 -48.17
N ALA A 197 -15.84 10.97 -48.04
CA ALA A 197 -14.41 10.93 -48.38
C ALA A 197 -14.12 10.84 -49.90
N GLY A 198 -15.15 10.79 -50.74
CA GLY A 198 -15.00 10.92 -52.19
C GLY A 198 -14.55 12.34 -52.60
N GLU A 199 -13.52 12.40 -53.44
CA GLU A 199 -13.02 13.62 -54.12
C GLU A 199 -12.22 14.67 -53.30
N ILE A 200 -11.88 14.44 -52.03
CA ILE A 200 -10.91 15.33 -51.31
C ILE A 200 -9.46 15.00 -51.70
N GLY A 201 -9.12 15.34 -52.94
CA GLY A 201 -7.79 15.76 -53.37
C GLY A 201 -6.63 14.75 -53.29
N ALA A 202 -6.31 14.13 -54.43
CA ALA A 202 -4.94 13.69 -54.75
C ALA A 202 -4.00 14.92 -54.95
N GLY A 203 -3.82 15.70 -53.87
CA GLY A 203 -3.55 17.15 -53.89
C GLY A 203 -2.11 17.59 -53.67
N ASN A 204 -1.12 16.84 -54.18
CA ASN A 204 0.27 17.31 -54.38
C ASN A 204 0.96 17.96 -53.15
N SER A 205 0.98 17.26 -52.01
CA SER A 205 1.61 17.73 -50.76
C SER A 205 2.81 16.88 -50.32
N GLY A 206 3.98 17.16 -50.92
CA GLY A 206 5.29 16.80 -50.35
C GLY A 206 5.74 15.33 -50.47
N VAL A 207 6.87 15.11 -51.14
CA VAL A 207 7.60 13.83 -51.06
C VAL A 207 8.12 13.64 -49.63
N GLY A 208 7.72 12.55 -48.98
CA GLY A 208 8.20 12.16 -47.65
C GLY A 208 9.73 12.06 -47.59
N ARG A 209 10.33 12.35 -46.42
CA ARG A 209 11.80 12.44 -46.28
C ARG A 209 12.55 11.13 -46.55
N SER A 210 11.86 10.00 -46.47
CA SER A 210 12.32 8.66 -46.83
C SER A 210 12.27 8.36 -48.33
N GLY A 211 11.61 9.19 -49.13
CA GLY A 211 11.23 8.89 -50.52
C GLY A 211 10.06 7.91 -50.67
N ARG A 212 9.43 7.47 -49.56
CA ARG A 212 8.38 6.43 -49.52
C ARG A 212 7.03 7.00 -49.06
N THR A 213 6.40 7.81 -49.91
CA THR A 213 5.06 8.39 -49.67
C THR A 213 4.01 7.31 -49.41
N GLY A 214 3.22 7.45 -48.34
CA GLY A 214 2.10 6.53 -48.04
C GLY A 214 2.50 5.23 -47.33
N SER A 215 3.65 5.21 -46.65
CA SER A 215 4.09 4.09 -45.81
C SER A 215 3.89 4.37 -44.32
N ARG A 216 3.75 3.33 -43.49
CA ARG A 216 3.60 3.47 -42.02
C ARG A 216 4.75 4.28 -41.39
N ILE A 217 5.96 4.14 -41.93
CA ILE A 217 7.14 4.93 -41.54
C ILE A 217 6.96 6.43 -41.83
N ASP A 218 6.42 6.80 -43.00
CA ASP A 218 6.16 8.19 -43.39
C ASP A 218 5.09 8.86 -42.50
N ALA A 219 4.09 8.09 -42.04
CA ALA A 219 3.13 8.55 -41.04
C ALA A 219 3.78 8.81 -39.67
N ILE A 220 4.65 7.92 -39.17
CA ILE A 220 5.35 8.10 -37.89
C ILE A 220 6.33 9.29 -37.95
N GLU A 221 7.10 9.46 -39.04
CA GLU A 221 7.97 10.63 -39.23
C GLU A 221 7.16 11.96 -39.31
N ARG A 222 5.95 11.92 -39.89
CA ARG A 222 5.01 13.06 -39.94
C ARG A 222 4.45 13.40 -38.56
N MET A 223 4.07 12.40 -37.76
CA MET A 223 3.60 12.58 -36.37
C MET A 223 4.69 13.15 -35.45
N ASP A 224 5.94 12.67 -35.56
CA ASP A 224 7.09 13.27 -34.86
C ASP A 224 7.30 14.73 -35.28
N TRP A 225 7.21 15.05 -36.58
CA TRP A 225 7.29 16.43 -37.06
C TRP A 225 6.22 17.34 -36.45
N CYS A 226 4.97 16.88 -36.34
CA CYS A 226 3.87 17.61 -35.67
C CYS A 226 4.19 17.87 -34.20
N THR A 227 4.68 16.86 -33.48
CA THR A 227 5.19 16.98 -32.10
C THR A 227 6.31 18.03 -32.00
N GLY A 228 7.24 18.02 -32.95
CA GLY A 228 8.31 19.01 -33.07
C GLY A 228 7.83 20.44 -33.32
N GLN A 229 6.75 20.63 -34.08
CA GLN A 229 6.12 21.94 -34.28
C GLN A 229 5.44 22.44 -33.01
N LEU A 230 4.72 21.58 -32.27
CA LEU A 230 4.09 21.94 -31.01
C LEU A 230 5.13 22.29 -29.93
N LEU A 231 6.24 21.54 -29.86
CA LEU A 231 7.39 21.88 -29.03
C LEU A 231 8.04 23.22 -29.43
N ARG A 232 8.21 23.49 -30.74
CA ARG A 232 8.64 24.81 -31.23
C ARG A 232 7.67 25.92 -30.82
N SER A 233 6.35 25.68 -30.89
CA SER A 233 5.30 26.62 -30.50
C SER A 233 5.42 27.04 -29.03
N LEU A 234 5.52 26.04 -28.13
CA LEU A 234 5.67 26.24 -26.69
C LEU A 234 6.99 26.91 -26.34
N LYS A 235 8.11 26.54 -26.99
CA LYS A 235 9.44 27.12 -26.78
C LYS A 235 9.50 28.58 -27.23
N LYS A 236 9.00 28.89 -28.45
CA LYS A 236 8.88 30.26 -29.01
C LYS A 236 8.09 31.20 -28.11
N ARG A 237 7.09 30.68 -27.40
CA ARG A 237 6.19 31.44 -26.49
C ARG A 237 6.63 31.42 -25.02
N ARG A 238 7.77 30.78 -24.69
CA ARG A 238 8.29 30.58 -23.32
C ARG A 238 7.31 29.84 -22.38
N LEU A 239 6.45 28.99 -22.95
CA LEU A 239 5.48 28.19 -22.22
C LEU A 239 6.05 26.83 -21.77
N LEU A 240 7.04 26.29 -22.48
CA LEU A 240 7.54 24.91 -22.33
C LEU A 240 7.87 24.48 -20.87
N ARG A 241 8.46 25.34 -20.03
CA ARG A 241 8.73 25.04 -18.59
C ARG A 241 7.50 25.13 -17.67
N LYS A 242 6.32 25.39 -18.23
CA LYS A 242 5.03 25.49 -17.55
C LYS A 242 3.97 24.60 -18.23
N THR A 243 4.40 23.66 -19.03
CA THR A 243 3.52 22.72 -19.72
C THR A 243 3.90 21.32 -19.30
N LEU A 244 2.93 20.59 -18.75
CA LEU A 244 2.96 19.13 -18.67
C LEU A 244 2.63 18.59 -20.06
N ILE A 245 3.58 17.88 -20.67
CA ILE A 245 3.41 17.23 -21.96
C ILE A 245 3.37 15.73 -21.73
N ILE A 246 2.33 15.07 -22.23
CA ILE A 246 2.18 13.61 -22.26
C ILE A 246 2.08 13.23 -23.73
N ILE A 247 2.91 12.29 -24.19
CA ILE A 247 2.71 11.61 -25.48
C ILE A 247 2.41 10.14 -25.22
N THR A 248 1.42 9.59 -25.93
CA THR A 248 0.86 8.25 -25.69
C THR A 248 0.09 7.76 -26.94
N SER A 249 -0.32 6.48 -26.99
CA SER A 249 -1.09 5.89 -28.11
C SER A 249 -2.51 5.49 -27.67
N THR A 250 -3.49 5.47 -28.56
CA THR A 250 -4.84 4.93 -28.26
C THR A 250 -4.86 3.43 -28.02
N GLY A 251 -3.84 2.69 -28.48
CA GLY A 251 -3.70 1.24 -28.31
C GLY A 251 -2.56 0.67 -29.14
N GLY A 252 -2.49 -0.66 -29.19
CA GLY A 252 -1.55 -1.40 -30.03
C GLY A 252 -1.75 -1.19 -31.54
N PRO A 253 -0.82 -1.67 -32.37
CA PRO A 253 -0.83 -1.46 -33.81
C PRO A 253 -1.79 -2.42 -34.54
N GLY A 254 -2.39 -1.98 -35.64
CA GLY A 254 -3.11 -2.85 -36.58
C GLY A 254 -2.15 -3.81 -37.30
N MET A 255 -2.30 -5.12 -37.07
CA MET A 255 -1.34 -6.15 -37.53
C MET A 255 -1.67 -6.75 -38.91
N ASP A 256 -2.96 -6.86 -39.26
CA ASP A 256 -3.41 -7.43 -40.55
C ASP A 256 -3.64 -6.38 -41.66
N GLU A 257 -3.51 -5.09 -41.33
CA GLU A 257 -3.78 -3.98 -42.25
C GLU A 257 -2.79 -3.97 -43.43
N ALA A 258 -3.32 -4.10 -44.65
CA ALA A 258 -2.55 -4.37 -45.86
C ALA A 258 -1.88 -3.12 -46.44
N TRP A 259 -0.75 -2.71 -45.85
CA TRP A 259 0.09 -1.63 -46.37
C TRP A 259 0.62 -1.95 -47.79
N PRO A 260 0.80 -0.94 -48.68
CA PRO A 260 1.06 -1.19 -50.11
C PRO A 260 2.42 -1.81 -50.46
N ASP A 261 3.32 -2.03 -49.51
CA ASP A 261 4.71 -2.47 -49.71
C ASP A 261 4.92 -3.98 -49.58
N ARG A 262 3.88 -4.80 -49.86
CA ARG A 262 3.98 -6.28 -50.00
C ARG A 262 4.79 -6.75 -51.23
N SER A 263 5.91 -6.09 -51.55
CA SER A 263 6.89 -6.52 -52.56
C SER A 263 7.89 -7.54 -52.00
N GLY A 264 7.40 -8.67 -51.49
CA GLY A 264 8.17 -9.89 -51.19
C GLY A 264 9.09 -9.88 -49.95
N GLU A 265 9.63 -8.73 -49.55
CA GLU A 265 10.57 -8.60 -48.44
C GLU A 265 10.04 -7.61 -47.39
N GLN A 266 9.44 -8.12 -46.30
CA GLN A 266 9.46 -7.37 -45.04
C GLN A 266 10.87 -7.52 -44.45
N PRO A 267 11.66 -6.44 -44.29
CA PRO A 267 12.92 -6.52 -43.56
C PRO A 267 12.64 -6.74 -42.07
N ASP A 268 13.53 -7.43 -41.35
CA ASP A 268 13.45 -7.70 -39.90
C ASP A 268 13.39 -6.45 -38.97
N ALA A 269 13.34 -5.25 -39.56
CA ALA A 269 13.51 -3.97 -38.90
C ALA A 269 12.25 -3.43 -38.21
N LEU A 270 11.05 -3.64 -38.77
CA LEU A 270 9.82 -3.12 -38.16
C LEU A 270 9.11 -4.23 -37.37
N ARG A 271 9.13 -4.11 -36.04
CA ARG A 271 8.33 -4.92 -35.11
C ARG A 271 7.38 -4.01 -34.34
N PRO A 272 6.17 -3.71 -34.85
CA PRO A 272 5.30 -2.69 -34.25
C PRO A 272 4.98 -2.91 -32.77
N ALA A 273 4.63 -4.15 -32.40
CA ALA A 273 4.41 -4.56 -31.00
C ALA A 273 5.71 -4.88 -30.23
N GLY A 274 6.90 -4.67 -30.81
CA GLY A 274 8.18 -4.93 -30.15
C GLY A 274 8.38 -6.42 -29.80
N PRO A 275 8.60 -6.77 -28.51
CA PRO A 275 8.66 -8.15 -28.04
C PRO A 275 7.27 -8.76 -27.73
N PHE A 276 6.21 -7.94 -27.68
CA PHE A 276 4.90 -8.32 -27.18
C PHE A 276 4.04 -8.99 -28.28
N ARG A 277 3.13 -9.88 -27.88
CA ARG A 277 2.21 -10.55 -28.81
C ARG A 277 0.95 -9.71 -29.07
N GLY A 278 0.33 -9.90 -30.24
CA GLY A 278 -0.94 -9.25 -30.59
C GLY A 278 -0.79 -7.82 -31.12
N GLY A 279 -1.88 -7.07 -31.04
CA GLY A 279 -2.07 -5.76 -31.64
C GLY A 279 -3.49 -5.27 -31.41
N ARG A 280 -3.99 -4.36 -32.26
CA ARG A 280 -5.37 -3.84 -32.26
C ARG A 280 -6.42 -4.91 -31.91
N SER A 281 -7.36 -4.57 -31.03
CA SER A 281 -8.41 -5.44 -30.45
C SER A 281 -7.93 -6.61 -29.57
N SER A 282 -6.65 -6.96 -29.54
CA SER A 282 -6.16 -8.06 -28.69
C SER A 282 -5.97 -7.66 -27.23
N ASN A 283 -6.31 -8.58 -26.31
CA ASN A 283 -5.95 -8.46 -24.89
C ASN A 283 -4.48 -8.76 -24.58
N TYR A 284 -3.71 -9.28 -25.53
CA TYR A 284 -2.27 -9.48 -25.37
C TYR A 284 -1.52 -8.15 -25.16
N GLU A 285 -0.31 -8.21 -24.61
CA GLU A 285 0.49 -7.03 -24.26
C GLU A 285 0.70 -6.10 -25.46
N GLY A 286 0.89 -6.63 -26.67
CA GLY A 286 1.06 -5.84 -27.89
C GLY A 286 -0.21 -5.10 -28.34
N GLY A 287 -1.38 -5.44 -27.78
CA GLY A 287 -2.65 -4.76 -28.04
C GLY A 287 -2.97 -3.62 -27.07
N THR A 288 -2.45 -3.66 -25.83
CA THR A 288 -2.75 -2.65 -24.81
C THR A 288 -1.51 -1.86 -24.34
N ARG A 289 -0.30 -2.43 -24.36
CA ARG A 289 0.92 -1.74 -23.92
C ARG A 289 1.41 -0.78 -25.01
N ILE A 290 1.67 0.46 -24.62
CA ILE A 290 1.80 1.61 -25.52
C ILE A 290 2.98 2.52 -25.20
N PRO A 291 3.61 3.16 -26.20
CA PRO A 291 4.74 4.05 -25.96
C PRO A 291 4.25 5.35 -25.29
N THR A 292 4.68 5.61 -24.05
CA THR A 292 4.19 6.71 -23.23
C THR A 292 5.31 7.46 -22.50
N ILE A 293 5.43 8.77 -22.77
CA ILE A 293 6.48 9.65 -22.19
C ILE A 293 5.84 10.90 -21.58
N VAL A 294 6.21 11.23 -20.35
CA VAL A 294 5.75 12.42 -19.62
C VAL A 294 6.90 13.40 -19.39
N CYS A 295 6.72 14.64 -19.85
CA CYS A 295 7.73 15.69 -19.86
C CYS A 295 7.18 16.99 -19.28
N TRP A 296 7.74 17.43 -18.14
CA TRP A 296 7.50 18.76 -17.57
C TRP A 296 8.83 19.40 -17.16
N PRO A 297 9.46 20.20 -18.05
CA PRO A 297 10.86 20.62 -17.89
C PRO A 297 11.15 21.50 -16.66
N GLY A 298 11.69 20.87 -15.63
CA GLY A 298 12.00 21.47 -14.32
C GLY A 298 11.08 21.03 -13.18
N THR A 299 10.18 20.08 -13.41
CA THR A 299 9.33 19.43 -12.40
C THR A 299 9.54 17.92 -12.45
N VAL A 300 9.49 17.33 -13.64
CA VAL A 300 9.87 15.93 -13.90
C VAL A 300 11.39 15.84 -14.05
N ARG A 301 12.00 14.77 -13.50
CA ARG A 301 13.40 14.40 -13.74
C ARG A 301 13.46 13.46 -14.96
N PRO A 302 14.43 13.59 -15.89
CA PRO A 302 14.59 12.63 -16.97
C PRO A 302 14.92 11.22 -16.44
N GLY A 303 14.29 10.19 -17.01
CA GLY A 303 14.49 8.81 -16.54
C GLY A 303 13.60 7.79 -17.24
N ILE A 304 13.68 6.55 -16.77
CA ILE A 304 12.81 5.43 -17.16
C ILE A 304 12.00 5.04 -15.92
N SER A 305 10.76 4.60 -16.11
CA SER A 305 9.91 4.06 -15.06
C SER A 305 9.25 2.77 -15.55
N ASP A 306 9.32 1.75 -14.72
CA ASP A 306 8.73 0.43 -14.98
C ASP A 306 7.37 0.27 -14.27
N ALA A 307 6.83 1.37 -13.73
CA ALA A 307 5.53 1.43 -13.07
C ALA A 307 4.39 1.12 -14.07
N LEU A 308 3.56 0.15 -13.72
CA LEU A 308 2.32 -0.16 -14.42
C LEU A 308 1.37 1.05 -14.36
N VAL A 309 1.05 1.68 -15.50
CA VAL A 309 0.14 2.84 -15.55
C VAL A 309 -0.87 2.70 -16.67
N SER A 310 -2.11 3.15 -16.46
CA SER A 310 -3.15 3.11 -17.49
C SER A 310 -3.70 4.50 -17.79
N GLN A 311 -4.04 4.75 -19.06
CA GLN A 311 -4.59 6.06 -19.48
C GLN A 311 -5.85 6.49 -18.70
N VAL A 312 -6.61 5.55 -18.14
CA VAL A 312 -7.74 5.83 -17.25
C VAL A 312 -7.33 6.64 -16.01
N ASP A 313 -6.10 6.48 -15.51
CA ASP A 313 -5.55 7.16 -14.33
C ASP A 313 -5.33 8.67 -14.54
N LEU A 314 -5.32 9.12 -15.80
CA LEU A 314 -5.17 10.54 -16.13
C LEU A 314 -6.35 11.40 -15.60
N TYR A 315 -7.51 10.80 -15.31
CA TYR A 315 -8.62 11.54 -14.71
C TYR A 315 -8.31 11.94 -13.26
N ALA A 316 -8.14 10.97 -12.36
CA ALA A 316 -7.87 11.21 -10.94
C ALA A 316 -6.53 11.93 -10.74
N SER A 317 -5.48 11.56 -11.48
CA SER A 317 -4.16 12.21 -11.39
C SER A 317 -4.19 13.69 -11.80
N LEU A 318 -5.07 14.10 -12.72
CA LEU A 318 -5.25 15.51 -13.09
C LEU A 318 -6.25 16.26 -12.18
N ALA A 319 -7.15 15.54 -11.48
CA ALA A 319 -7.93 16.09 -10.38
C ALA A 319 -7.02 16.45 -9.20
N GLU A 320 -6.12 15.54 -8.80
CA GLU A 320 -5.05 15.76 -7.81
C GLU A 320 -4.18 16.97 -8.18
N LEU A 321 -3.70 17.04 -9.44
CA LEU A 321 -2.90 18.16 -9.95
C LEU A 321 -3.61 19.52 -9.88
N THR A 322 -4.94 19.52 -9.85
CA THR A 322 -5.77 20.73 -9.77
C THR A 322 -6.36 20.99 -8.38
N GLY A 323 -6.11 20.12 -7.40
CA GLY A 323 -6.66 20.24 -6.05
C GLY A 323 -8.18 20.03 -6.00
N GLN A 324 -8.70 19.12 -6.82
CA GLN A 324 -10.13 18.79 -6.89
C GLN A 324 -10.41 17.39 -6.34
N GLU A 325 -11.36 17.30 -5.41
CA GLU A 325 -11.99 16.04 -5.01
C GLU A 325 -12.91 15.52 -6.12
N LEU A 326 -13.03 14.20 -6.24
CA LEU A 326 -13.96 13.54 -7.16
C LEU A 326 -15.30 13.25 -6.47
N GLU A 327 -16.41 13.31 -7.22
CA GLU A 327 -17.72 12.94 -6.70
C GLU A 327 -17.94 11.40 -6.67
N PRO A 328 -18.86 10.86 -5.85
CA PRO A 328 -19.09 9.42 -5.77
C PRO A 328 -19.52 8.81 -7.12
N GLY A 329 -18.72 7.87 -7.64
CA GLY A 329 -18.94 7.28 -8.95
C GLY A 329 -18.43 8.13 -10.13
N GLU A 330 -17.78 9.27 -9.88
CA GLU A 330 -16.95 9.96 -10.87
C GLU A 330 -15.62 9.20 -11.02
N ALA A 331 -15.25 8.82 -12.26
CA ALA A 331 -13.99 8.14 -12.58
C ALA A 331 -13.65 6.88 -11.72
N PRO A 332 -14.57 5.90 -11.55
CA PRO A 332 -14.44 4.80 -10.59
C PRO A 332 -13.32 3.78 -10.87
N ASP A 333 -12.69 3.81 -12.06
CA ASP A 333 -11.59 2.92 -12.44
C ASP A 333 -10.23 3.66 -12.48
N SER A 334 -10.23 4.97 -12.20
CA SER A 334 -9.08 5.88 -12.25
C SER A 334 -8.40 6.00 -10.88
N HIS A 335 -7.09 5.75 -10.81
CA HIS A 335 -6.31 5.87 -9.57
C HIS A 335 -5.54 7.21 -9.52
N PRO A 336 -5.44 7.88 -8.35
CA PRO A 336 -4.68 9.13 -8.20
C PRO A 336 -3.18 8.86 -8.15
N LEU A 337 -2.55 8.76 -9.33
CA LEU A 337 -1.16 8.36 -9.51
C LEU A 337 -0.25 9.51 -9.98
N LEU A 338 -0.55 10.77 -9.61
CA LEU A 338 0.18 11.93 -10.15
C LEU A 338 1.69 11.86 -9.87
N ASN A 339 2.11 11.38 -8.70
CA ASN A 339 3.53 11.29 -8.37
C ASN A 339 4.25 10.18 -9.16
N THR A 340 3.56 9.09 -9.51
CA THR A 340 4.04 8.08 -10.47
C THR A 340 4.15 8.69 -11.87
N TRP A 341 3.08 9.31 -12.38
CA TRP A 341 3.06 9.98 -13.70
C TRP A 341 4.13 11.08 -13.85
N LEU A 342 4.56 11.71 -12.75
CA LEU A 342 5.65 12.70 -12.73
C LEU A 342 7.06 12.11 -12.51
N GLY A 343 7.21 10.79 -12.45
CA GLY A 343 8.49 10.11 -12.23
C GLY A 343 9.10 10.37 -10.84
N LYS A 344 8.25 10.51 -9.82
CA LYS A 344 8.66 10.67 -8.41
C LYS A 344 8.44 9.42 -7.55
N LYS A 345 7.58 8.50 -8.00
CA LYS A 345 7.24 7.24 -7.33
C LYS A 345 7.49 6.08 -8.30
N ALA A 346 8.00 4.97 -7.79
CA ALA A 346 8.38 3.80 -8.61
C ALA A 346 7.22 2.82 -8.85
N SER A 347 6.23 2.77 -7.95
CA SER A 347 5.01 1.95 -8.10
C SER A 347 3.92 2.64 -8.93
N GLY A 348 3.00 1.85 -9.46
CA GLY A 348 1.85 2.31 -10.24
C GLY A 348 0.55 1.61 -9.83
N ARG A 349 -0.27 1.22 -10.81
CA ARG A 349 -1.38 0.29 -10.61
C ARG A 349 -0.86 -1.10 -10.28
N GLN A 350 -1.72 -1.88 -9.64
CA GLN A 350 -1.38 -3.19 -9.09
C GLN A 350 -2.26 -4.29 -9.69
N TYR A 351 -3.49 -3.91 -10.03
CA TYR A 351 -4.25 -4.57 -11.09
C TYR A 351 -4.49 -3.64 -12.28
N LEU A 352 -4.58 -4.25 -13.46
CA LEU A 352 -5.09 -3.63 -14.68
C LEU A 352 -6.14 -4.55 -15.29
N ILE A 353 -7.36 -4.03 -15.47
CA ILE A 353 -8.36 -4.66 -16.34
C ILE A 353 -8.09 -4.17 -17.77
N GLY A 354 -7.92 -5.09 -18.71
CA GLY A 354 -7.81 -4.79 -20.14
C GLY A 354 -9.09 -5.14 -20.89
N GLU A 355 -9.43 -4.33 -21.90
CA GLU A 355 -10.64 -4.47 -22.71
C GLU A 355 -10.30 -4.62 -24.21
N GLY A 356 -10.84 -5.65 -24.86
CA GLY A 356 -10.55 -6.00 -26.26
C GLY A 356 -11.54 -7.05 -26.78
N ASN A 357 -11.05 -8.09 -27.48
CA ASN A 357 -11.84 -9.26 -27.90
C ASN A 357 -12.54 -9.99 -26.73
N SER A 358 -12.10 -9.74 -25.49
CA SER A 358 -12.68 -10.20 -24.23
C SER A 358 -12.31 -9.20 -23.12
N LEU A 359 -12.42 -9.58 -21.85
CA LEU A 359 -11.78 -8.86 -20.75
C LEU A 359 -10.52 -9.61 -20.28
N SER A 360 -9.55 -8.87 -19.77
CA SER A 360 -8.34 -9.43 -19.13
C SER A 360 -8.09 -8.79 -17.77
N LEU A 361 -7.37 -9.49 -16.89
CA LEU A 361 -6.92 -9.00 -15.60
C LEU A 361 -5.43 -9.29 -15.45
N ARG A 362 -4.62 -8.26 -15.30
CA ARG A 362 -3.28 -8.36 -14.71
C ARG A 362 -3.38 -8.08 -13.21
N LYS A 363 -2.69 -8.87 -12.37
CA LYS A 363 -2.39 -8.60 -10.95
C LYS A 363 -0.91 -8.95 -10.75
N GLY A 364 -0.08 -7.95 -10.40
CA GLY A 364 1.38 -8.09 -10.39
C GLY A 364 1.92 -8.60 -11.74
N ASP A 365 2.74 -9.65 -11.71
CA ASP A 365 3.27 -10.34 -12.90
C ASP A 365 2.29 -11.31 -13.57
N TRP A 366 1.19 -11.69 -12.92
CA TRP A 366 0.22 -12.62 -13.47
C TRP A 366 -0.80 -11.90 -14.34
N LYS A 367 -1.11 -12.47 -15.51
CA LYS A 367 -2.11 -11.95 -16.44
C LYS A 367 -3.06 -13.04 -16.92
N TYR A 368 -4.32 -12.91 -16.54
CA TYR A 368 -5.43 -13.73 -17.01
C TYR A 368 -6.14 -13.07 -18.18
N ILE A 369 -6.48 -13.84 -19.22
CA ILE A 369 -7.34 -13.39 -20.32
C ILE A 369 -8.60 -14.26 -20.33
N ALA A 370 -9.76 -13.63 -20.19
CA ALA A 370 -11.04 -14.32 -20.20
C ALA A 370 -11.41 -14.81 -21.61
N GLN A 371 -12.20 -15.88 -21.65
CA GLN A 371 -12.81 -16.42 -22.86
C GLN A 371 -13.67 -15.36 -23.58
N GLY A 372 -13.57 -15.31 -24.90
CA GLY A 372 -14.31 -14.36 -25.75
C GLY A 372 -15.81 -14.69 -25.86
N PRO A 373 -16.65 -13.71 -26.26
CA PRO A 373 -18.11 -13.84 -26.25
C PRO A 373 -18.66 -14.90 -27.22
N ASP A 374 -17.94 -15.22 -28.30
CA ASP A 374 -18.36 -16.16 -29.34
C ASP A 374 -17.83 -17.60 -29.15
N ALA A 375 -17.27 -17.93 -27.98
CA ALA A 375 -16.69 -19.25 -27.73
C ALA A 375 -17.75 -20.35 -27.47
N GLU A 376 -17.61 -21.52 -28.09
CA GLU A 376 -18.54 -22.63 -27.88
C GLU A 376 -18.40 -23.28 -26.48
N PRO A 377 -19.51 -23.64 -25.80
CA PRO A 377 -19.48 -24.26 -24.48
C PRO A 377 -18.68 -25.57 -24.46
N GLY A 378 -17.54 -25.56 -23.77
CA GLY A 378 -16.66 -26.73 -23.59
C GLY A 378 -15.31 -26.63 -24.30
N ARG A 379 -15.04 -25.55 -25.05
CA ARG A 379 -13.70 -25.24 -25.56
C ARG A 379 -12.87 -24.49 -24.51
N GLN A 380 -11.59 -24.83 -24.37
CA GLN A 380 -10.66 -24.13 -23.47
C GLN A 380 -10.05 -22.92 -24.19
N ASP A 381 -10.65 -21.74 -24.03
CA ASP A 381 -10.13 -20.48 -24.58
C ASP A 381 -9.98 -19.37 -23.51
N GLN A 382 -9.80 -19.75 -22.24
CA GLN A 382 -9.25 -18.87 -21.19
C GLN A 382 -7.74 -19.08 -21.08
N GLN A 383 -6.98 -18.04 -20.72
CA GLN A 383 -5.51 -18.12 -20.70
C GLN A 383 -4.91 -17.46 -19.44
N LEU A 384 -3.73 -17.93 -19.02
CA LEU A 384 -2.96 -17.39 -17.91
C LEU A 384 -1.47 -17.27 -18.29
N PHE A 385 -0.87 -16.11 -18.06
CA PHE A 385 0.55 -15.84 -18.36
C PHE A 385 1.26 -15.25 -17.14
N HIS A 386 2.57 -15.46 -17.06
CA HIS A 386 3.45 -14.88 -16.03
C HIS A 386 4.51 -14.00 -16.71
N LEU A 387 4.28 -12.69 -16.70
CA LEU A 387 4.90 -11.72 -17.62
C LEU A 387 6.40 -11.51 -17.38
N ALA A 388 6.87 -11.57 -16.13
CA ALA A 388 8.31 -11.48 -15.82
C ALA A 388 9.15 -12.61 -16.45
N SER A 389 8.54 -13.80 -16.64
CA SER A 389 9.19 -14.93 -17.34
C SER A 389 8.82 -15.04 -18.82
N ASP A 390 7.67 -14.49 -19.23
CA ASP A 390 7.13 -14.63 -20.58
C ASP A 390 6.39 -13.36 -21.03
N VAL A 391 7.18 -12.31 -21.24
CA VAL A 391 6.75 -10.99 -21.72
C VAL A 391 6.08 -11.04 -23.11
N GLY A 392 6.22 -12.14 -23.86
CA GLY A 392 5.55 -12.39 -25.12
C GLY A 392 4.29 -13.27 -25.01
N GLU A 393 3.88 -13.66 -23.80
CA GLU A 393 2.69 -14.47 -23.51
C GLU A 393 2.65 -15.83 -24.26
N ASN A 394 3.81 -16.38 -24.64
CA ASN A 394 3.91 -17.56 -25.50
C ASN A 394 3.42 -18.86 -24.85
N ASN A 395 3.51 -18.97 -23.52
CA ASN A 395 3.28 -20.17 -22.73
C ASN A 395 2.01 -19.99 -21.88
N ASP A 396 0.89 -20.54 -22.34
CA ASP A 396 -0.34 -20.54 -21.55
C ASP A 396 -0.23 -21.51 -20.36
N LEU A 397 -0.29 -20.96 -19.15
CA LEU A 397 -0.22 -21.64 -17.87
C LEU A 397 -1.61 -22.01 -17.33
N SER A 398 -2.71 -21.74 -18.06
CA SER A 398 -4.09 -21.97 -17.60
C SER A 398 -4.38 -23.40 -17.14
N ASN A 399 -3.78 -24.38 -17.83
CA ASN A 399 -3.87 -25.81 -17.52
C ASN A 399 -2.82 -26.28 -16.51
N VAL A 400 -1.81 -25.46 -16.20
CA VAL A 400 -0.73 -25.77 -15.22
C VAL A 400 -1.11 -25.27 -13.83
N HIS A 401 -1.70 -24.08 -13.75
CA HIS A 401 -2.22 -23.48 -12.52
C HIS A 401 -3.75 -23.26 -12.63
N PRO A 402 -4.56 -24.34 -12.65
CA PRO A 402 -6.00 -24.24 -12.86
C PRO A 402 -6.70 -23.50 -11.70
N GLU A 403 -6.16 -23.57 -10.49
CA GLU A 403 -6.71 -22.92 -9.30
C GLU A 403 -6.39 -21.41 -9.31
N ARG A 404 -5.15 -20.99 -9.58
CA ARG A 404 -4.82 -19.57 -9.85
C ARG A 404 -5.64 -18.99 -11.00
N THR A 405 -5.85 -19.76 -12.07
CA THR A 405 -6.70 -19.35 -13.20
C THR A 405 -8.15 -19.13 -12.75
N ALA A 406 -8.70 -20.02 -11.92
CA ALA A 406 -10.04 -19.87 -11.35
C ALA A 406 -10.16 -18.69 -10.38
N ALA A 407 -9.11 -18.39 -9.61
CA ALA A 407 -9.03 -17.23 -8.73
C ALA A 407 -9.03 -15.92 -9.52
N MET A 408 -8.14 -15.76 -10.51
CA MET A 408 -8.09 -14.57 -11.36
C MET A 408 -9.35 -14.39 -12.21
N ALA A 409 -9.93 -15.47 -12.74
CA ALA A 409 -11.21 -15.43 -13.44
C ALA A 409 -12.36 -14.97 -12.53
N THR A 410 -12.33 -15.39 -11.26
CA THR A 410 -13.32 -15.02 -10.26
C THR A 410 -13.17 -13.55 -9.85
N LEU A 411 -11.96 -13.10 -9.59
CA LEU A 411 -11.63 -11.71 -9.28
C LEU A 411 -12.03 -10.77 -10.44
N LEU A 412 -11.64 -11.07 -11.68
CA LEU A 412 -12.02 -10.27 -12.86
C LEU A 412 -13.55 -10.17 -12.99
N ARG A 413 -14.28 -11.28 -12.86
CA ARG A 413 -15.75 -11.30 -12.93
C ARG A 413 -16.38 -10.43 -11.85
N GLU A 414 -15.93 -10.51 -10.60
CA GLU A 414 -16.46 -9.69 -9.50
C GLU A 414 -16.15 -8.20 -9.64
N MET A 415 -15.00 -7.87 -10.23
CA MET A 415 -14.64 -6.49 -10.55
C MET A 415 -15.45 -5.90 -11.71
N THR A 416 -16.11 -6.73 -12.53
CA THR A 416 -16.71 -6.33 -13.83
C THR A 416 -18.24 -6.49 -13.92
N GLU A 417 -18.85 -7.50 -13.29
CA GLU A 417 -20.30 -7.76 -13.39
C GLU A 417 -21.19 -6.87 -12.48
N GLU A 418 -22.28 -6.32 -13.03
CA GLU A 418 -23.46 -5.88 -12.25
C GLU A 418 -24.34 -7.08 -11.81
N ALA A 419 -23.81 -7.96 -10.96
CA ALA A 419 -24.55 -9.02 -10.23
C ALA A 419 -25.44 -9.88 -11.13
N GLY A 420 -24.93 -10.24 -12.31
CA GLY A 420 -25.75 -10.62 -13.46
C GLY A 420 -26.06 -12.11 -13.56
N THR A 421 -25.05 -12.97 -13.44
CA THR A 421 -25.22 -14.36 -13.91
C THR A 421 -24.36 -15.40 -13.18
N ARG A 422 -25.05 -16.35 -12.52
CA ARG A 422 -24.59 -17.71 -12.18
C ARG A 422 -23.10 -17.84 -11.84
N HIS A 423 -22.68 -17.28 -10.71
CA HIS A 423 -21.41 -17.67 -10.11
C HIS A 423 -21.43 -19.18 -9.78
N ARG A 424 -20.27 -19.84 -9.82
CA ARG A 424 -20.07 -21.03 -8.99
C ARG A 424 -20.06 -20.58 -7.53
N GLU A 425 -20.65 -21.36 -6.66
CA GLU A 425 -20.64 -21.11 -5.22
C GLU A 425 -19.19 -21.14 -4.71
N ALA A 426 -18.86 -20.27 -3.76
CA ALA A 426 -17.53 -20.25 -3.16
C ALA A 426 -17.25 -21.60 -2.47
N VAL A 427 -16.08 -22.18 -2.70
CA VAL A 427 -15.66 -23.40 -2.02
C VAL A 427 -15.13 -23.01 -0.65
N VAL A 428 -16.05 -22.80 0.30
CA VAL A 428 -15.70 -22.51 1.70
C VAL A 428 -15.22 -23.80 2.37
N ALA A 429 -13.96 -24.15 2.09
CA ALA A 429 -13.11 -24.72 3.12
C ALA A 429 -12.86 -23.67 4.22
N GLY A 430 -12.38 -24.09 5.39
CA GLY A 430 -12.07 -23.16 6.48
C GLY A 430 -11.13 -22.03 6.02
N ALA A 431 -11.43 -20.80 6.43
CA ALA A 431 -10.70 -19.63 5.98
C ALA A 431 -9.19 -19.75 6.27
N PRO A 432 -8.30 -19.50 5.28
CA PRO A 432 -6.86 -19.55 5.50
C PRO A 432 -6.42 -18.45 6.45
N PHE A 433 -5.44 -18.74 7.30
CA PHE A 433 -4.76 -17.70 8.07
C PHE A 433 -3.82 -16.92 7.15
N LEU A 434 -3.97 -15.60 7.15
CA LEU A 434 -3.12 -14.63 6.45
C LEU A 434 -2.64 -13.60 7.47
N TRP A 435 -1.34 -13.25 7.46
CA TRP A 435 -0.80 -12.25 8.37
C TRP A 435 -1.37 -10.86 8.07
N GLU A 436 -1.63 -10.57 6.80
CA GLU A 436 -2.29 -9.37 6.26
C GLU A 436 -3.69 -9.18 6.85
N ASN A 437 -4.36 -10.28 7.21
CA ASN A 437 -5.67 -10.26 7.86
C ASN A 437 -5.59 -10.46 9.39
N ALA A 438 -4.42 -10.70 9.98
CA ALA A 438 -4.32 -11.09 11.38
C ALA A 438 -4.93 -10.08 12.37
N SER A 439 -5.62 -10.61 13.37
CA SER A 439 -6.05 -9.91 14.59
C SER A 439 -5.02 -10.24 15.69
N VAL A 440 -4.01 -9.39 15.85
CA VAL A 440 -2.98 -9.54 16.88
C VAL A 440 -3.51 -8.93 18.18
N TYR A 441 -3.52 -9.70 19.27
CA TYR A 441 -3.81 -9.16 20.60
C TYR A 441 -2.50 -9.00 21.38
N PHE A 442 -2.08 -7.76 21.60
CA PHE A 442 -0.87 -7.44 22.35
C PHE A 442 -1.20 -7.24 23.82
N LEU A 443 -0.62 -8.08 24.67
CA LEU A 443 -0.74 -8.04 26.12
C LEU A 443 0.64 -7.83 26.76
N LEU A 444 0.72 -6.96 27.77
CA LEU A 444 1.86 -6.90 28.68
C LEU A 444 1.64 -7.98 29.73
N THR A 445 2.47 -9.02 29.80
CA THR A 445 2.21 -10.21 30.63
C THR A 445 1.91 -9.82 32.08
N ASP A 446 2.80 -9.04 32.70
CA ASP A 446 2.70 -8.50 34.07
C ASP A 446 1.41 -7.71 34.38
N ARG A 447 0.68 -7.23 33.36
CA ARG A 447 -0.49 -6.35 33.53
C ARG A 447 -1.79 -6.97 33.04
N PHE A 448 -1.75 -8.19 32.51
CA PHE A 448 -2.91 -8.84 31.92
C PHE A 448 -3.77 -9.56 32.97
N LEU A 449 -3.22 -10.54 33.69
CA LEU A 449 -3.90 -11.23 34.79
C LEU A 449 -2.90 -12.03 35.63
N ASN A 450 -2.95 -11.87 36.96
CA ASN A 450 -2.25 -12.73 37.91
C ASN A 450 -3.03 -14.06 38.06
N GLY A 451 -2.35 -15.18 37.82
CA GLY A 451 -2.92 -16.53 37.90
C GLY A 451 -2.26 -17.41 38.97
N ASP A 452 -1.02 -17.12 39.37
CA ASP A 452 -0.31 -17.75 40.47
C ASP A 452 0.48 -16.73 41.32
N PRO A 453 -0.14 -16.18 42.38
CA PRO A 453 0.53 -15.27 43.32
C PRO A 453 1.74 -15.85 44.08
N SER A 454 2.09 -17.13 43.87
CA SER A 454 3.33 -17.68 44.43
C SER A 454 4.59 -17.26 43.65
N ASN A 455 4.44 -16.73 42.43
CA ASN A 455 5.54 -16.22 41.61
C ASN A 455 5.76 -14.69 41.70
N ASP A 456 4.90 -13.95 42.40
CA ASP A 456 4.90 -12.46 42.49
C ASP A 456 6.26 -11.84 42.88
N VAL A 457 7.10 -12.54 43.66
CA VAL A 457 8.33 -11.96 44.25
C VAL A 457 9.55 -12.86 44.03
N ASN A 458 10.39 -12.49 43.06
CA ASN A 458 11.69 -13.12 42.80
C ASN A 458 12.87 -12.14 42.96
N PHE A 459 14.10 -12.70 43.05
CA PHE A 459 15.39 -11.99 43.06
C PHE A 459 15.54 -10.83 44.07
N ASP A 460 14.82 -10.89 45.19
CA ASP A 460 14.69 -9.80 46.17
C ASP A 460 14.29 -8.45 45.52
N ARG A 461 13.34 -8.48 44.57
CA ARG A 461 12.71 -7.31 43.96
C ARG A 461 11.59 -6.77 44.86
N THR A 462 11.96 -6.21 46.01
CA THR A 462 11.05 -5.83 47.11
C THR A 462 11.13 -4.35 47.53
N GLU A 463 11.77 -3.50 46.73
CA GLU A 463 11.85 -2.05 46.97
C GLU A 463 10.52 -1.34 46.68
N GLU A 464 10.25 -0.23 47.36
CA GLU A 464 9.08 0.62 47.10
C GLU A 464 9.25 1.35 45.74
N THR A 465 8.56 0.86 44.71
CA THR A 465 8.56 1.45 43.37
C THR A 465 7.57 2.62 43.25
N ALA A 466 7.76 3.44 42.22
CA ALA A 466 6.75 4.41 41.81
C ALA A 466 5.48 3.72 41.26
N VAL A 467 4.38 4.47 41.15
CA VAL A 467 3.06 3.95 40.77
C VAL A 467 3.10 3.29 39.39
N MET A 468 2.65 2.03 39.30
CA MET A 468 2.70 1.15 38.12
C MET A 468 4.12 0.79 37.61
N ARG A 469 5.15 0.84 38.47
CA ARG A 469 6.57 0.62 38.07
C ARG A 469 7.26 -0.56 38.77
N GLY A 470 6.54 -1.29 39.62
CA GLY A 470 6.92 -2.63 40.06
C GLY A 470 6.39 -3.71 39.11
N PHE A 471 6.59 -4.98 39.48
CA PHE A 471 5.76 -6.07 38.97
C PHE A 471 4.39 -6.00 39.65
N GLU A 472 3.33 -6.24 38.88
CA GLU A 472 1.94 -6.34 39.36
C GLU A 472 1.45 -7.81 39.34
N GLY A 473 2.31 -8.75 38.92
CA GLY A 473 2.13 -10.20 39.07
C GLY A 473 1.34 -10.88 37.96
N GLY A 474 1.19 -10.24 36.79
CA GLY A 474 0.56 -10.89 35.64
C GLY A 474 1.45 -11.95 34.98
N ASP A 475 0.88 -13.12 34.70
CA ASP A 475 1.66 -14.33 34.38
C ASP A 475 1.02 -15.21 33.27
N PHE A 476 1.71 -16.29 32.90
CA PHE A 476 1.20 -17.25 31.92
C PHE A 476 0.00 -18.08 32.41
N ARG A 477 -0.22 -18.26 33.72
CA ARG A 477 -1.43 -18.90 34.25
C ARG A 477 -2.67 -18.05 34.00
N GLY A 478 -2.57 -16.73 34.15
CA GLY A 478 -3.62 -15.77 33.82
C GLY A 478 -3.95 -15.76 32.32
N VAL A 479 -2.93 -15.77 31.46
CA VAL A 479 -3.13 -15.87 29.99
C VAL A 479 -3.77 -17.21 29.60
N ILE A 480 -3.31 -18.33 30.18
CA ILE A 480 -3.90 -19.66 30.00
C ILE A 480 -5.37 -19.69 30.42
N GLY A 481 -5.71 -19.11 31.58
CA GLY A 481 -7.10 -19.03 32.05
C GLY A 481 -8.01 -18.33 31.05
N LYS A 482 -7.54 -17.24 30.42
CA LYS A 482 -8.31 -16.52 29.38
C LYS A 482 -8.33 -17.23 28.02
N LEU A 483 -7.35 -18.08 27.69
CA LEU A 483 -7.48 -19.05 26.59
C LEU A 483 -8.54 -20.11 26.89
N GLU A 484 -8.60 -20.64 28.12
CA GLU A 484 -9.58 -21.64 28.54
C GLU A 484 -11.02 -21.10 28.62
N GLU A 485 -11.20 -19.86 29.05
CA GLU A 485 -12.48 -19.13 28.98
C GLU A 485 -12.94 -18.82 27.54
N GLY A 486 -12.08 -19.01 26.53
CA GLY A 486 -12.35 -18.64 25.15
C GLY A 486 -12.41 -17.14 24.92
N TYR A 487 -11.71 -16.35 25.73
CA TYR A 487 -11.73 -14.89 25.66
C TYR A 487 -11.25 -14.38 24.30
N PHE A 488 -10.07 -14.84 23.86
CA PHE A 488 -9.46 -14.49 22.58
C PHE A 488 -10.28 -15.02 21.38
N ASP A 489 -10.80 -16.25 21.48
CA ASP A 489 -11.69 -16.86 20.47
C ASP A 489 -12.98 -16.04 20.26
N SER A 490 -13.54 -15.52 21.37
CA SER A 490 -14.74 -14.69 21.36
C SER A 490 -14.52 -13.34 20.68
N LEU A 491 -13.29 -12.80 20.79
CA LEU A 491 -12.86 -11.57 20.13
C LEU A 491 -12.57 -11.78 18.64
N GLY A 492 -12.23 -12.99 18.21
CA GLY A 492 -11.70 -13.26 16.86
C GLY A 492 -10.24 -12.85 16.70
N VAL A 493 -9.47 -12.99 17.79
CA VAL A 493 -8.01 -12.91 17.78
C VAL A 493 -7.44 -14.11 17.02
N THR A 494 -6.36 -13.89 16.26
CA THR A 494 -5.68 -14.94 15.50
C THR A 494 -4.17 -15.02 15.76
N ALA A 495 -3.61 -14.05 16.49
CA ALA A 495 -2.29 -14.16 17.10
C ALA A 495 -2.24 -13.45 18.47
N LEU A 496 -1.47 -13.97 19.43
CA LEU A 496 -1.08 -13.26 20.64
C LEU A 496 0.30 -12.65 20.46
N TRP A 497 0.50 -11.39 20.85
CA TRP A 497 1.81 -10.80 21.06
C TRP A 497 2.07 -10.74 22.57
N LEU A 498 3.10 -11.46 23.01
CA LEU A 498 3.59 -11.52 24.39
C LEU A 498 4.87 -10.68 24.53
N THR A 499 5.03 -9.94 25.63
CA THR A 499 6.28 -9.23 25.97
C THR A 499 7.48 -10.17 26.15
N PRO A 500 8.74 -9.67 26.08
CA PRO A 500 9.90 -10.55 26.14
C PRO A 500 9.97 -11.27 27.49
N TYR A 501 10.12 -12.59 27.43
CA TYR A 501 9.96 -13.48 28.58
C TYR A 501 11.26 -13.75 29.36
N PHE A 502 12.42 -13.36 28.82
CA PHE A 502 13.75 -13.63 29.37
C PHE A 502 13.99 -13.02 30.76
N GLU A 503 14.93 -13.60 31.53
CA GLU A 503 15.27 -13.12 32.88
C GLU A 503 15.72 -11.65 32.85
N GLN A 504 15.05 -10.82 33.65
CA GLN A 504 15.28 -9.38 33.73
C GLN A 504 16.37 -9.05 34.77
N VAL A 505 16.80 -7.79 34.80
CA VAL A 505 17.65 -7.26 35.89
C VAL A 505 17.01 -7.47 37.28
N HIS A 506 17.86 -7.74 38.27
CA HIS A 506 17.46 -8.06 39.65
C HIS A 506 17.34 -6.81 40.53
N GLY A 507 18.02 -5.73 40.15
CA GLY A 507 18.00 -4.41 40.78
C GLY A 507 16.96 -3.47 40.16
N SER A 508 16.70 -2.39 40.90
CA SER A 508 15.86 -1.27 40.47
C SER A 508 16.71 -0.18 39.81
N THR A 509 16.06 0.76 39.13
CA THR A 509 16.67 2.03 38.71
C THR A 509 15.62 3.15 38.66
N ASP A 510 16.04 4.41 38.63
CA ASP A 510 15.16 5.58 38.40
C ASP A 510 15.61 6.34 37.15
N GLU A 511 14.86 6.18 36.06
CA GLU A 511 15.07 6.88 34.79
C GLU A 511 14.41 8.28 34.78
N GLY A 512 14.61 9.04 35.85
CA GLY A 512 14.07 10.39 36.05
C GLY A 512 12.54 10.44 36.23
N THR A 513 11.92 9.31 36.56
CA THR A 513 10.47 9.11 36.59
C THR A 513 9.99 8.22 37.75
N GLY A 514 10.87 7.89 38.68
CA GLY A 514 10.64 7.09 39.87
C GLY A 514 11.22 5.67 39.77
N VAL A 515 11.51 5.07 40.93
CA VAL A 515 12.08 3.72 41.09
C VAL A 515 11.23 2.67 40.36
N THR A 516 11.89 1.88 39.51
CA THR A 516 11.29 0.95 38.54
C THR A 516 12.06 -0.38 38.50
N TYR A 517 11.35 -1.48 38.28
CA TYR A 517 11.90 -2.79 37.89
C TYR A 517 11.55 -3.14 36.44
N GLY A 518 12.24 -4.11 35.84
CA GLY A 518 12.04 -4.55 34.43
C GLY A 518 10.75 -5.32 34.14
N TYR A 519 9.61 -4.98 34.76
CA TYR A 519 8.34 -5.70 34.68
C TYR A 519 7.80 -5.91 33.24
N HIS A 520 8.28 -5.09 32.31
CA HIS A 520 7.87 -5.03 30.90
C HIS A 520 8.69 -5.93 29.96
N GLY A 521 9.71 -6.64 30.44
CA GLY A 521 10.47 -7.64 29.67
C GLY A 521 11.66 -7.10 28.86
N TYR A 522 11.77 -5.79 28.66
CA TYR A 522 12.85 -5.20 27.82
C TYR A 522 14.21 -5.04 28.52
N TRP A 523 14.32 -5.31 29.82
CA TRP A 523 15.58 -5.17 30.57
C TRP A 523 16.27 -6.52 30.77
N THR A 524 16.44 -7.27 29.68
CA THR A 524 17.03 -8.61 29.68
C THR A 524 18.43 -8.62 30.29
N ARG A 525 18.62 -9.55 31.23
CA ARG A 525 19.91 -9.88 31.86
C ARG A 525 20.43 -11.25 31.41
N ASP A 526 19.56 -12.19 31.07
CA ASP A 526 19.97 -13.53 30.60
C ASP A 526 18.96 -14.12 29.61
N TRP A 527 19.36 -14.27 28.36
CA TRP A 527 18.55 -14.85 27.28
C TRP A 527 18.42 -16.38 27.35
N THR A 528 19.13 -17.08 28.24
CA THR A 528 19.09 -18.56 28.35
C THR A 528 18.01 -19.09 29.30
N ARG A 529 17.34 -18.19 30.03
CA ARG A 529 16.33 -18.48 31.04
C ARG A 529 15.17 -17.49 30.96
N MET A 530 13.96 -17.95 31.20
CA MET A 530 12.79 -17.11 31.47
C MET A 530 12.89 -16.39 32.83
N ASP A 531 12.27 -15.20 32.96
CA ASP A 531 12.06 -14.58 34.27
C ASP A 531 10.98 -15.34 35.07
N PRO A 532 11.28 -15.81 36.30
CA PRO A 532 10.33 -16.57 37.12
C PRO A 532 9.07 -15.79 37.53
N ASN A 533 9.04 -14.45 37.42
CA ASN A 533 7.82 -13.67 37.63
C ASN A 533 6.74 -13.84 36.53
N TYR A 534 7.03 -14.58 35.45
CA TYR A 534 6.04 -14.90 34.41
C TYR A 534 5.52 -16.36 34.48
N GLY A 535 6.11 -17.22 35.32
CA GLY A 535 5.73 -18.62 35.52
C GLY A 535 6.90 -19.61 35.40
N THR A 536 6.68 -20.78 34.77
CA THR A 536 7.74 -21.72 34.36
C THR A 536 7.72 -22.09 32.86
N GLU A 537 8.82 -22.60 32.33
CA GLU A 537 8.99 -22.98 30.91
C GLU A 537 7.92 -23.97 30.40
N ALA A 538 7.42 -24.86 31.27
CA ALA A 538 6.34 -25.81 30.93
C ALA A 538 4.95 -25.13 30.82
N GLU A 539 4.81 -23.92 31.35
CA GLU A 539 3.60 -23.11 31.28
C GLU A 539 3.60 -22.28 29.99
N LEU A 540 4.77 -21.83 29.53
CA LEU A 540 4.95 -21.29 28.19
C LEU A 540 4.60 -22.34 27.13
N GLU A 541 5.11 -23.57 27.25
CA GLU A 541 4.74 -24.70 26.38
C GLU A 541 3.22 -24.95 26.40
N GLU A 542 2.61 -24.96 27.58
CA GLU A 542 1.16 -25.15 27.71
C GLU A 542 0.34 -24.00 27.10
N LEU A 543 0.79 -22.74 27.25
CA LEU A 543 0.17 -21.56 26.68
C LEU A 543 0.19 -21.63 25.14
N ILE A 544 1.37 -21.87 24.57
CA ILE A 544 1.57 -21.98 23.12
C ILE A 544 0.69 -23.10 22.56
N ARG A 545 0.73 -24.31 23.14
CA ARG A 545 -0.13 -25.43 22.73
C ARG A 545 -1.62 -25.09 22.80
N LYS A 546 -2.11 -24.44 23.87
CA LYS A 546 -3.53 -24.06 23.97
C LYS A 546 -3.95 -22.98 22.96
N ALA A 547 -3.03 -22.08 22.59
CA ALA A 547 -3.27 -21.11 21.53
C ALA A 547 -3.33 -21.79 20.15
N HIS A 548 -2.36 -22.68 19.86
CA HIS A 548 -2.32 -23.50 18.65
C HIS A 548 -3.58 -24.38 18.51
N GLU A 549 -4.06 -25.01 19.58
CA GLU A 549 -5.33 -25.78 19.62
C GLU A 549 -6.58 -24.95 19.24
N ARG A 550 -6.47 -23.62 19.20
CA ARG A 550 -7.53 -22.68 18.78
C ARG A 550 -7.26 -22.03 17.41
N GLY A 551 -6.12 -22.33 16.79
CA GLY A 551 -5.64 -21.63 15.60
C GLY A 551 -5.13 -20.21 15.89
N ILE A 552 -4.71 -19.93 17.12
CA ILE A 552 -4.11 -18.65 17.52
C ILE A 552 -2.58 -18.80 17.51
N ARG A 553 -1.89 -18.01 16.68
CA ARG A 553 -0.43 -17.99 16.57
C ARG A 553 0.21 -17.23 17.74
N ILE A 554 1.49 -17.48 18.00
CA ILE A 554 2.28 -16.80 19.03
C ILE A 554 3.37 -15.95 18.38
N LEU A 555 3.30 -14.64 18.63
CA LEU A 555 4.29 -13.64 18.27
C LEU A 555 5.07 -13.27 19.53
N MET A 556 6.33 -13.71 19.64
CA MET A 556 7.17 -13.35 20.79
C MET A 556 7.88 -12.02 20.53
N ASP A 557 7.97 -11.18 21.55
CA ASP A 557 8.77 -9.96 21.51
C ASP A 557 10.25 -10.25 21.81
N VAL A 558 11.18 -9.71 21.00
CA VAL A 558 12.61 -9.99 21.14
C VAL A 558 13.48 -8.76 21.08
N VAL A 559 14.39 -8.66 22.06
CA VAL A 559 15.43 -7.62 22.17
C VAL A 559 16.78 -8.21 21.77
N ILE A 560 17.41 -7.60 20.76
CA ILE A 560 18.82 -7.81 20.40
C ILE A 560 19.65 -6.56 20.72
N ASN A 561 19.04 -5.38 20.76
CA ASN A 561 19.75 -4.11 20.79
C ASN A 561 20.53 -3.85 22.08
N HIS A 562 19.99 -4.20 23.24
CA HIS A 562 20.50 -3.76 24.54
C HIS A 562 20.34 -4.83 25.64
N THR A 563 21.15 -4.69 26.71
CA THR A 563 20.88 -5.35 28.00
C THR A 563 19.99 -4.46 28.86
N GLY A 564 19.48 -4.98 29.98
CA GLY A 564 18.90 -4.13 31.02
C GLY A 564 19.90 -3.12 31.64
N PRO A 565 19.39 -2.13 32.39
CA PRO A 565 20.20 -1.07 32.99
C PRO A 565 21.24 -1.56 34.01
N VAL A 566 22.32 -0.79 34.19
CA VAL A 566 23.35 -1.11 35.18
C VAL A 566 22.88 -0.76 36.59
N THR A 567 23.01 -1.70 37.53
CA THR A 567 22.63 -1.55 38.95
C THR A 567 23.74 -2.08 39.88
N GLU A 568 23.57 -1.98 41.21
CA GLU A 568 24.47 -2.64 42.18
C GLU A 568 24.35 -4.18 42.17
N LYS A 569 23.19 -4.73 41.77
CA LYS A 569 22.98 -6.18 41.60
C LYS A 569 23.36 -6.68 40.20
N ASP A 570 23.29 -5.79 39.20
CA ASP A 570 23.43 -6.08 37.77
C ASP A 570 24.58 -5.25 37.18
N PRO A 571 25.84 -5.68 37.37
CA PRO A 571 27.00 -4.97 36.84
C PRO A 571 27.03 -5.02 35.31
N VAL A 572 27.61 -3.98 34.70
CA VAL A 572 27.73 -3.85 33.24
C VAL A 572 28.40 -5.07 32.61
N TRP A 573 27.86 -5.51 31.47
CA TRP A 573 28.44 -6.57 30.64
C TRP A 573 29.85 -6.21 30.15
N PRO A 574 30.68 -7.18 29.72
CA PRO A 574 32.04 -6.90 29.25
C PRO A 574 32.06 -5.88 28.11
N GLY A 575 33.03 -4.96 28.10
CA GLY A 575 33.10 -3.87 27.12
C GLY A 575 33.30 -4.29 25.67
N GLU A 576 33.59 -5.58 25.42
CA GLU A 576 33.63 -6.22 24.10
C GLU A 576 32.24 -6.71 23.64
N TRP A 577 31.30 -6.90 24.58
CA TRP A 577 29.88 -7.18 24.30
C TRP A 577 29.06 -5.91 24.14
N VAL A 578 29.27 -4.90 24.99
CA VAL A 578 28.41 -3.70 25.06
C VAL A 578 29.15 -2.37 24.87
N ARG A 579 28.38 -1.32 24.53
CA ARG A 579 28.77 0.08 24.60
C ARG A 579 27.88 0.82 25.61
N THR A 580 28.47 1.71 26.40
CA THR A 580 27.76 2.59 27.36
C THR A 580 27.72 4.04 26.88
N GLY A 581 27.73 4.23 25.56
CA GLY A 581 27.65 5.53 24.90
C GLY A 581 28.42 5.59 23.57
N PRO A 582 28.36 6.73 22.87
CA PRO A 582 27.61 7.94 23.23
C PRO A 582 26.09 7.74 23.11
N PRO A 583 25.26 8.51 23.83
CA PRO A 583 23.81 8.46 23.66
C PRO A 583 23.40 8.92 22.24
N CYS A 584 22.30 8.35 21.75
CA CYS A 584 21.82 8.56 20.40
C CYS A 584 21.40 10.02 20.12
N ARG A 585 21.47 10.42 18.84
CA ARG A 585 21.14 11.78 18.39
C ARG A 585 20.09 11.83 17.29
N PHE A 586 19.75 10.68 16.70
CA PHE A 586 18.62 10.51 15.78
C PHE A 586 18.65 11.48 14.58
N ASN A 587 19.85 11.83 14.09
CA ASN A 587 20.04 12.79 12.98
C ASN A 587 20.91 12.26 11.83
N SER A 588 21.24 10.98 11.90
CA SER A 588 21.83 10.15 10.85
C SER A 588 21.63 8.68 11.21
N TYR A 589 21.84 7.79 10.25
CA TYR A 589 21.90 6.34 10.48
C TYR A 589 22.93 5.98 11.58
N GLU A 590 24.17 6.48 11.46
CA GLU A 590 25.25 6.23 12.44
C GLU A 590 24.86 6.66 13.88
N THR A 591 24.21 7.83 14.01
CA THR A 591 23.79 8.37 15.32
C THR A 591 22.44 7.86 15.82
N THR A 592 21.89 6.85 15.14
CA THR A 592 20.70 6.10 15.55
C THR A 592 21.04 4.63 15.86
N VAL A 593 22.02 4.04 15.15
CA VAL A 593 22.39 2.62 15.27
C VAL A 593 23.64 2.39 16.14
N SER A 594 24.61 3.30 16.15
CA SER A 594 25.91 3.06 16.82
C SER A 594 26.11 3.83 18.13
N CYS A 595 25.05 3.92 18.92
CA CYS A 595 24.94 4.76 20.13
C CYS A 595 24.34 3.97 21.32
N THR A 596 23.80 4.66 22.33
CA THR A 596 22.86 4.05 23.32
C THR A 596 21.55 4.81 23.35
N LEU A 597 20.41 4.12 23.50
CA LEU A 597 19.10 4.79 23.50
C LEU A 597 18.94 5.79 24.65
N VAL A 598 19.40 5.41 25.85
CA VAL A 598 19.45 6.26 27.06
C VAL A 598 20.81 6.12 27.76
N GLU A 599 21.04 6.87 28.84
CA GLU A 599 22.37 6.99 29.47
C GLU A 599 22.77 5.76 30.33
N ASN A 600 21.82 5.06 30.96
CA ASN A 600 22.10 3.88 31.79
C ASN A 600 21.76 2.52 31.14
N LEU A 601 21.43 2.50 29.84
CA LEU A 601 21.07 1.28 29.11
C LEU A 601 22.24 0.89 28.17
N PRO A 602 22.93 -0.24 28.40
CA PRO A 602 24.06 -0.67 27.57
C PRO A 602 23.60 -1.34 26.27
N ASP A 603 23.94 -0.76 25.12
CA ASP A 603 23.65 -1.32 23.81
C ASP A 603 24.69 -2.41 23.44
N ILE A 604 24.22 -3.52 22.89
CA ILE A 604 25.04 -4.61 22.35
C ILE A 604 25.87 -4.10 21.16
N ARG A 605 27.07 -4.64 20.99
CA ARG A 605 27.94 -4.39 19.83
C ARG A 605 27.53 -5.29 18.65
N THR A 606 26.31 -5.07 18.17
CA THR A 606 25.69 -5.79 17.05
C THR A 606 26.58 -5.80 15.81
N GLY A 607 26.95 -4.63 15.27
CA GLY A 607 27.89 -4.47 14.16
C GLY A 607 29.37 -4.83 14.45
N SER A 608 29.66 -5.69 15.43
CA SER A 608 30.99 -6.25 15.69
C SER A 608 31.02 -7.74 15.37
N ASP A 609 31.95 -8.15 14.50
CA ASP A 609 32.28 -9.56 14.22
C ASP A 609 33.47 -10.06 15.06
N HIS A 610 34.01 -9.24 15.97
CA HIS A 610 35.13 -9.62 16.84
C HIS A 610 34.69 -10.77 17.78
N PRO A 611 35.42 -11.91 17.82
CA PRO A 611 35.12 -12.98 18.76
C PRO A 611 35.22 -12.50 20.21
N VAL A 612 34.29 -12.95 21.05
CA VAL A 612 34.22 -12.60 22.48
C VAL A 612 34.08 -13.84 23.35
N GLU A 613 34.66 -13.79 24.55
CA GLU A 613 34.40 -14.78 25.59
C GLU A 613 33.01 -14.58 26.19
N LEU A 614 32.39 -15.65 26.68
CA LEU A 614 31.09 -15.60 27.34
C LEU A 614 31.15 -14.78 28.64
N PRO A 615 30.10 -14.00 28.99
CA PRO A 615 30.04 -13.27 30.25
C PRO A 615 30.19 -14.20 31.45
N ALA A 616 31.13 -13.89 32.34
CA ALA A 616 31.45 -14.75 33.48
C ALA A 616 30.24 -15.02 34.42
N HIS A 617 29.25 -14.12 34.47
CA HIS A 617 28.04 -14.33 35.27
C HIS A 617 27.13 -15.43 34.69
N LEU A 618 27.09 -15.60 33.35
CA LEU A 618 26.35 -16.69 32.72
C LEU A 618 27.04 -18.03 32.98
N ILE A 619 28.36 -18.09 32.80
CA ILE A 619 29.16 -19.30 33.10
C ILE A 619 28.94 -19.74 34.55
N LEU A 620 29.10 -18.82 35.51
CA LEU A 620 28.90 -19.11 36.94
C LEU A 620 27.46 -19.53 37.26
N LYS A 621 26.45 -19.01 36.55
CA LYS A 621 25.05 -19.41 36.71
C LYS A 621 24.81 -20.82 36.16
N TRP A 622 25.25 -21.11 34.94
CA TRP A 622 25.11 -22.43 34.33
C TRP A 622 25.92 -23.51 35.08
N GLU A 623 27.02 -23.17 35.74
CA GLU A 623 27.70 -24.07 36.69
C GLU A 623 26.84 -24.41 37.91
N GLN A 624 26.19 -23.40 38.52
CA GLN A 624 25.30 -23.57 39.68
C GLN A 624 24.02 -24.33 39.33
N GLU A 625 23.49 -24.13 38.13
CA GLU A 625 22.33 -24.86 37.59
C GLU A 625 22.68 -26.26 37.04
N GLY A 626 23.96 -26.58 36.87
CA GLY A 626 24.44 -27.84 36.28
C GLY A 626 24.33 -27.92 34.74
N ARG A 627 23.94 -26.82 34.07
CA ARG A 627 23.73 -26.71 32.62
C ARG A 627 24.98 -26.37 31.79
N LEU A 628 26.11 -25.98 32.40
CA LEU A 628 27.28 -25.46 31.64
C LEU A 628 27.72 -26.37 30.47
N GLY A 629 27.74 -27.69 30.68
CA GLY A 629 28.17 -28.65 29.64
C GLY A 629 27.17 -28.83 28.49
N GLU A 630 25.90 -28.50 28.71
CA GLU A 630 24.82 -28.52 27.72
C GLU A 630 24.86 -27.23 26.87
N GLU A 631 24.87 -26.07 27.53
CA GLU A 631 24.97 -24.75 26.88
C GLU A 631 26.20 -24.62 25.97
N LEU A 632 27.37 -25.07 26.44
CA LEU A 632 28.60 -25.04 25.64
C LEU A 632 28.53 -26.00 24.43
N ALA A 633 27.86 -27.14 24.55
CA ALA A 633 27.71 -28.09 23.45
C ALA A 633 26.71 -27.59 22.39
N GLU A 634 25.60 -26.99 22.80
CA GLU A 634 24.65 -26.34 21.89
C GLU A 634 25.26 -25.14 21.17
N LEU A 635 26.04 -24.31 21.89
CA LEU A 635 26.78 -23.19 21.30
C LEU A 635 27.82 -23.67 20.28
N GLU A 636 28.58 -24.72 20.59
CA GLU A 636 29.54 -25.29 19.64
C GLU A 636 28.82 -25.79 18.37
N ALA A 637 27.74 -26.56 18.52
CA ALA A 637 26.94 -27.05 17.40
C ALA A 637 26.32 -25.92 16.55
N PHE A 638 25.88 -24.82 17.17
CA PHE A 638 25.41 -23.64 16.46
C PHE A 638 26.51 -22.98 15.63
N PHE A 639 27.69 -22.73 16.23
CA PHE A 639 28.80 -22.08 15.51
C PHE A 639 29.47 -22.99 14.47
N GLU A 640 29.55 -24.31 14.70
CA GLU A 640 30.00 -25.28 13.68
C GLU A 640 29.03 -25.37 12.49
N ARG A 641 27.71 -25.34 12.73
CA ARG A 641 26.69 -25.40 11.66
C ARG A 641 26.65 -24.11 10.82
N THR A 642 26.67 -22.95 11.48
CA THR A 642 26.49 -21.65 10.82
C THR A 642 27.78 -21.09 10.23
N GLY A 643 28.94 -21.39 10.84
CA GLY A 643 30.21 -20.74 10.51
C GLY A 643 30.29 -19.27 10.95
N PHE A 644 29.31 -18.76 11.71
CA PHE A 644 29.35 -17.39 12.23
C PHE A 644 30.53 -17.18 13.21
N PRO A 645 31.09 -15.96 13.30
CA PRO A 645 32.03 -15.64 14.37
C PRO A 645 31.33 -15.71 15.74
N ARG A 646 32.07 -16.07 16.78
CA ARG A 646 31.60 -16.03 18.19
C ARG A 646 31.48 -14.60 18.70
N ALA A 647 30.64 -13.78 18.07
CA ALA A 647 30.45 -12.37 18.35
C ALA A 647 29.07 -12.09 18.98
N PRO A 648 28.87 -10.97 19.71
CA PRO A 648 27.74 -10.77 20.62
C PRO A 648 26.36 -11.10 20.05
N ARG A 649 26.05 -10.61 18.84
CA ARG A 649 24.73 -10.82 18.22
C ARG A 649 24.44 -12.29 17.88
N PHE A 650 25.46 -13.09 17.54
CA PHE A 650 25.25 -14.49 17.14
C PHE A 650 24.96 -15.41 18.33
N PHE A 651 25.50 -15.10 19.52
CA PHE A 651 25.05 -15.75 20.75
C PHE A 651 23.57 -15.46 21.03
N ILE A 652 23.13 -14.21 20.86
CA ILE A 652 21.73 -13.83 21.04
C ILE A 652 20.85 -14.52 19.98
N ILE A 653 21.24 -14.54 18.71
CA ILE A 653 20.52 -15.27 17.65
C ILE A 653 20.41 -16.78 17.96
N LYS A 654 21.44 -17.42 18.53
CA LYS A 654 21.34 -18.81 19.04
C LYS A 654 20.22 -18.90 20.08
N TRP A 655 20.31 -18.13 21.17
CA TRP A 655 19.35 -18.21 22.29
C TRP A 655 17.91 -17.86 21.88
N LEU A 656 17.72 -16.89 20.98
CA LEU A 656 16.42 -16.61 20.39
C LEU A 656 15.92 -17.81 19.56
N THR A 657 16.70 -18.33 18.62
CA THR A 657 16.23 -19.41 17.73
C THR A 657 15.98 -20.74 18.43
N ASP A 658 16.55 -20.97 19.61
CA ASP A 658 16.22 -22.12 20.45
C ASP A 658 14.78 -22.06 21.01
N LEU A 659 14.22 -20.87 21.26
CA LEU A 659 12.79 -20.71 21.58
C LEU A 659 11.91 -21.23 20.44
N VAL A 660 12.30 -20.95 19.19
CA VAL A 660 11.60 -21.45 17.98
C VAL A 660 11.73 -22.97 17.87
N ARG A 661 12.95 -23.52 18.01
CA ARG A 661 13.19 -24.99 17.96
C ARG A 661 12.45 -25.75 19.06
N ARG A 662 12.35 -25.16 20.26
CA ARG A 662 11.79 -25.84 21.44
C ARG A 662 10.26 -25.79 21.49
N TYR A 663 9.65 -24.67 21.11
CA TYR A 663 8.21 -24.45 21.31
C TYR A 663 7.39 -24.19 20.04
N GLY A 664 8.02 -23.94 18.89
CA GLY A 664 7.29 -23.70 17.63
C GLY A 664 6.51 -22.39 17.59
N ILE A 665 6.99 -21.34 18.25
CA ILE A 665 6.41 -19.99 18.09
C ILE A 665 6.40 -19.57 16.62
N ASP A 666 5.35 -18.87 16.21
CA ASP A 666 5.04 -18.61 14.79
C ASP A 666 5.76 -17.37 14.22
N GLY A 667 6.27 -16.48 15.09
CA GLY A 667 6.97 -15.29 14.67
C GLY A 667 7.54 -14.41 15.79
N TYR A 668 8.19 -13.32 15.37
CA TYR A 668 8.74 -12.28 16.25
C TYR A 668 8.16 -10.89 16.00
N ARG A 669 7.91 -10.14 17.07
CA ARG A 669 8.00 -8.67 17.06
C ARG A 669 9.43 -8.29 17.41
N LEU A 670 10.07 -7.51 16.55
CA LEU A 670 11.47 -7.11 16.69
C LEU A 670 11.52 -5.75 17.37
N ASP A 671 11.99 -5.74 18.62
CA ASP A 671 12.11 -4.51 19.43
C ASP A 671 13.17 -3.56 18.87
N THR A 672 12.94 -2.25 19.03
CA THR A 672 13.91 -1.18 18.74
C THR A 672 14.57 -1.29 17.35
N ALA A 673 13.85 -1.82 16.35
CA ALA A 673 14.42 -2.39 15.12
C ALA A 673 15.30 -1.44 14.28
N LYS A 674 15.12 -0.12 14.43
CA LYS A 674 15.92 0.93 13.77
C LYS A 674 17.26 1.27 14.45
N HIS A 675 17.53 0.67 15.61
CA HIS A 675 18.75 0.89 16.41
C HIS A 675 19.81 -0.20 16.20
N VAL A 676 19.45 -1.28 15.49
CA VAL A 676 20.36 -2.35 15.07
C VAL A 676 20.62 -2.24 13.55
N GLU A 677 21.82 -2.63 13.10
CA GLU A 677 22.13 -2.73 11.67
C GLU A 677 21.18 -3.68 10.95
N GLU A 678 20.59 -3.27 9.82
CA GLU A 678 19.47 -4.01 9.21
C GLU A 678 19.79 -5.45 8.79
N SER A 679 21.06 -5.76 8.52
CA SER A 679 21.52 -7.13 8.22
C SER A 679 21.32 -8.11 9.37
N VAL A 680 21.29 -7.65 10.63
CA VAL A 680 21.11 -8.53 11.80
C VAL A 680 19.70 -9.13 11.83
N TRP A 681 18.71 -8.40 11.32
CA TRP A 681 17.35 -8.92 11.15
C TRP A 681 17.28 -9.97 10.03
N SER A 682 18.15 -9.88 9.03
CA SER A 682 18.30 -10.91 8.00
C SER A 682 18.95 -12.18 8.57
N GLU A 683 20.05 -12.03 9.32
CA GLU A 683 20.73 -13.13 10.03
C GLU A 683 19.78 -13.86 11.01
N LEU A 684 19.00 -13.11 11.79
CA LEU A 684 17.96 -13.67 12.68
C LEU A 684 16.86 -14.38 11.88
N GLY A 685 16.36 -13.76 10.81
CA GLY A 685 15.24 -14.27 10.02
C GLY A 685 15.54 -15.56 9.26
N GLU A 686 16.77 -15.73 8.79
CA GLU A 686 17.22 -16.99 8.17
C GLU A 686 17.29 -18.13 9.20
N GLU A 687 17.92 -17.88 10.36
CA GLU A 687 18.07 -18.88 11.41
C GLU A 687 16.75 -19.21 12.14
N ALA A 688 15.86 -18.24 12.32
CA ALA A 688 14.52 -18.45 12.88
C ALA A 688 13.61 -19.23 11.93
N ARG A 689 13.68 -18.98 10.61
CA ARG A 689 12.98 -19.79 9.62
C ARG A 689 13.50 -21.22 9.60
N ALA A 690 14.82 -21.42 9.61
CA ALA A 690 15.43 -22.74 9.67
C ALA A 690 15.00 -23.52 10.94
N ALA A 691 14.93 -22.83 12.10
CA ALA A 691 14.44 -23.40 13.35
C ALA A 691 12.93 -23.76 13.31
N PHE A 692 12.11 -22.97 12.63
CA PHE A 692 10.67 -23.22 12.49
C PHE A 692 10.38 -24.37 11.52
N ASP A 693 11.08 -24.43 10.38
CA ASP A 693 11.00 -25.53 9.41
C ASP A 693 11.46 -26.87 10.05
N GLU A 694 12.49 -26.80 10.90
CA GLU A 694 12.97 -27.89 11.74
C GLU A 694 11.90 -28.34 12.76
N TRP A 695 11.31 -27.42 13.51
CA TRP A 695 10.24 -27.73 14.47
C TRP A 695 9.01 -28.33 13.78
N LYS A 696 8.52 -27.74 12.66
CA LYS A 696 7.37 -28.24 11.90
C LYS A 696 7.59 -29.67 11.39
N ARG A 697 8.81 -29.99 10.95
CA ARG A 697 9.23 -31.32 10.48
C ARG A 697 9.26 -32.36 11.60
N GLU A 698 9.60 -31.97 12.82
CA GLU A 698 9.64 -32.85 13.99
C GLU A 698 8.28 -33.00 14.69
N HIS A 699 7.42 -31.97 14.57
CA HIS A 699 6.09 -31.91 15.18
C HIS A 699 4.94 -31.84 14.16
N PRO A 700 4.87 -32.73 13.13
CA PRO A 700 3.90 -32.63 12.03
C PRO A 700 2.43 -32.76 12.46
N GLY A 701 2.16 -33.19 13.70
CA GLY A 701 0.82 -33.20 14.30
C GLY A 701 0.41 -31.92 15.02
N LEU A 702 1.30 -30.93 15.14
CA LEU A 702 1.07 -29.62 15.77
C LEU A 702 1.12 -28.45 14.76
N VAL A 703 1.46 -28.73 13.50
CA VAL A 703 1.57 -27.71 12.44
C VAL A 703 0.19 -27.14 12.09
N LEU A 704 0.04 -25.82 12.20
CA LEU A 704 -1.22 -25.12 11.94
C LEU A 704 -1.51 -24.91 10.44
N ASP A 705 -0.47 -24.71 9.63
CA ASP A 705 -0.53 -24.34 8.22
C ASP A 705 0.85 -24.45 7.53
N ASP A 706 0.92 -24.08 6.25
CA ASP A 706 2.15 -23.97 5.47
C ASP A 706 2.80 -22.56 5.53
N ASN A 707 2.38 -21.65 6.42
CA ASN A 707 2.99 -20.32 6.53
C ASN A 707 4.44 -20.43 7.06
N GLY A 708 5.33 -19.57 6.55
CA GLY A 708 6.68 -19.42 7.08
C GLY A 708 6.73 -18.63 8.40
N PHE A 709 7.86 -18.71 9.10
CA PHE A 709 8.11 -17.90 10.30
C PHE A 709 8.02 -16.40 9.99
N PHE A 710 7.24 -15.66 10.78
CA PHE A 710 6.89 -14.27 10.52
C PHE A 710 7.70 -13.29 11.37
N MET A 711 8.06 -12.13 10.81
CA MET A 711 8.70 -11.04 11.56
C MET A 711 8.05 -9.69 11.28
N VAL A 712 7.73 -8.96 12.36
CA VAL A 712 7.24 -7.57 12.31
C VAL A 712 8.19 -6.63 13.06
N GLY A 713 8.70 -5.61 12.38
CA GLY A 713 9.68 -4.68 12.94
C GLY A 713 9.08 -3.46 13.64
N GLU A 714 9.62 -3.11 14.81
CA GLU A 714 9.37 -1.82 15.44
C GLU A 714 10.34 -0.73 14.96
N VAL A 715 10.16 -0.30 13.70
CA VAL A 715 10.90 0.83 13.14
C VAL A 715 10.24 2.13 13.62
N TYR A 716 10.52 2.55 14.85
CA TYR A 716 9.81 3.67 15.50
C TYR A 716 9.79 4.94 14.65
N GLY A 717 8.59 5.35 14.23
CA GLY A 717 8.35 6.48 13.33
C GLY A 717 7.99 6.10 11.89
N TYR A 718 8.03 4.81 11.53
CA TYR A 718 7.52 4.31 10.26
C TYR A 718 6.01 4.52 10.13
N GLY A 719 5.57 4.95 8.94
CA GLY A 719 4.17 5.07 8.56
C GLY A 719 3.94 4.44 7.19
N ILE A 720 2.76 3.84 6.98
CA ILE A 720 2.43 3.18 5.71
C ILE A 720 2.58 4.11 4.48
N SER A 721 2.39 5.42 4.64
CA SER A 721 2.58 6.41 3.55
C SER A 721 4.02 6.56 3.07
N SER A 722 5.00 6.01 3.79
CA SER A 722 6.40 5.94 3.37
C SER A 722 6.67 4.83 2.33
N GLY A 723 5.76 3.86 2.16
CA GLY A 723 5.99 2.68 1.33
C GLY A 723 7.03 1.75 1.98
N SER A 724 7.96 1.21 1.19
CA SER A 724 9.03 0.32 1.69
C SER A 724 10.07 1.00 2.57
N ASP A 725 10.32 2.30 2.37
CA ASP A 725 11.57 2.94 2.78
C ASP A 725 11.41 3.73 4.09
N PHE A 726 12.27 3.45 5.07
CA PHE A 726 12.46 4.31 6.24
C PHE A 726 13.64 5.26 6.03
N ASP A 727 13.47 6.56 6.30
CA ASP A 727 14.47 7.61 6.06
C ASP A 727 15.12 8.11 7.36
N PHE A 728 16.43 7.90 7.51
CA PHE A 728 17.25 8.42 8.61
C PHE A 728 17.74 9.87 8.36
N GLY A 729 17.41 10.47 7.22
CA GLY A 729 17.80 11.82 6.80
C GLY A 729 19.11 11.90 6.03
N ASP A 730 20.00 10.92 6.19
CA ASP A 730 21.21 10.71 5.38
C ASP A 730 21.21 9.38 4.59
N ARG A 731 20.38 8.42 4.98
CA ARG A 731 20.22 7.09 4.38
C ARG A 731 18.76 6.63 4.44
N GLN A 732 18.29 5.97 3.39
CA GLN A 732 17.04 5.19 3.39
C GLN A 732 17.32 3.69 3.52
N VAL A 733 16.40 2.94 4.15
CA VAL A 733 16.48 1.48 4.36
C VAL A 733 15.10 0.83 4.12
N ASP A 734 15.01 -0.18 3.23
CA ASP A 734 13.84 -1.07 3.11
C ASP A 734 14.00 -2.26 4.07
N TYR A 735 13.39 -2.16 5.25
CA TYR A 735 13.45 -3.20 6.29
C TYR A 735 12.76 -4.51 5.87
N PHE A 736 11.83 -4.49 4.92
CA PHE A 736 11.21 -5.71 4.40
C PHE A 736 12.18 -6.51 3.53
N SER A 737 13.08 -5.83 2.80
CA SER A 737 14.16 -6.51 2.07
C SER A 737 15.18 -7.19 2.99
N HIS A 738 15.16 -6.85 4.29
CA HIS A 738 15.98 -7.42 5.35
C HIS A 738 15.28 -8.50 6.20
N GLY A 739 14.22 -9.12 5.65
CA GLY A 739 13.61 -10.34 6.19
C GLY A 739 12.32 -10.13 6.97
N MET A 740 11.87 -8.89 7.17
CA MET A 740 10.60 -8.58 7.81
C MET A 740 9.43 -8.70 6.83
N GLN A 741 8.30 -9.29 7.25
CA GLN A 741 7.07 -9.33 6.48
C GLN A 741 6.13 -8.17 6.87
N GLY A 742 6.26 -7.65 8.10
CA GLY A 742 5.48 -6.52 8.60
C GLY A 742 6.33 -5.41 9.20
N LEU A 743 5.76 -4.21 9.29
CA LEU A 743 6.25 -3.12 10.15
C LEU A 743 5.12 -2.53 10.99
N ILE A 744 5.43 -2.10 12.22
CA ILE A 744 4.46 -1.41 13.10
C ILE A 744 4.15 -0.03 12.53
N ASN A 745 2.87 0.25 12.26
CA ASN A 745 2.43 1.46 11.58
C ASN A 745 2.08 2.59 12.58
N PHE A 746 3.05 3.44 12.90
CA PHE A 746 2.89 4.58 13.80
C PHE A 746 1.98 5.68 13.23
N GLU A 747 1.67 5.64 11.93
CA GLU A 747 0.74 6.58 11.30
C GLU A 747 -0.72 6.29 11.68
N PHE A 748 -1.08 5.01 11.94
CA PHE A 748 -2.48 4.57 11.96
C PHE A 748 -3.37 5.36 12.93
N LYS A 749 -2.89 5.58 14.16
CA LYS A 749 -3.56 6.40 15.19
C LYS A 749 -3.85 7.84 14.74
N HIS A 750 -3.08 8.37 13.79
CA HIS A 750 -3.30 9.68 13.18
C HIS A 750 -4.26 9.56 11.98
N SER A 751 -4.05 8.57 11.10
CA SER A 751 -4.96 8.21 9.99
C SER A 751 -6.39 7.93 10.49
N CYS A 752 -6.56 7.43 11.72
CA CYS A 752 -7.87 7.23 12.37
C CYS A 752 -8.72 8.51 12.52
N ASN A 753 -8.20 9.71 12.23
CA ASN A 753 -9.00 10.94 12.18
C ASN A 753 -9.62 11.23 10.80
N GLN A 754 -9.21 10.52 9.75
CA GLN A 754 -9.78 10.63 8.40
C GLN A 754 -11.21 10.03 8.33
N PRO A 755 -12.02 10.38 7.31
CA PRO A 755 -13.24 9.66 6.95
C PRO A 755 -12.96 8.18 6.63
N PHE A 756 -13.95 7.30 6.82
CA PHE A 756 -13.79 5.86 6.56
C PHE A 756 -13.26 5.53 5.16
N GLU A 757 -13.79 6.18 4.11
CA GLU A 757 -13.31 5.94 2.73
C GLU A 757 -11.84 6.31 2.55
N GLU A 758 -11.42 7.48 3.02
CA GLU A 758 -10.06 7.98 2.83
C GLU A 758 -9.05 7.05 3.52
N LEU A 759 -9.39 6.56 4.71
CA LEU A 759 -8.63 5.54 5.42
C LEU A 759 -8.62 4.20 4.66
N PHE A 760 -9.80 3.62 4.37
CA PHE A 760 -9.92 2.26 3.85
C PHE A 760 -9.48 2.11 2.38
N SER A 761 -9.59 3.16 1.57
CA SER A 761 -9.10 3.19 0.19
C SER A 761 -7.58 3.37 0.13
N SER A 762 -7.02 4.35 0.83
CA SER A 762 -5.58 4.62 0.81
C SER A 762 -4.77 3.44 1.33
N TYR A 763 -5.19 2.83 2.44
CA TYR A 763 -4.53 1.65 3.00
C TYR A 763 -4.57 0.45 2.04
N SER A 764 -5.69 0.26 1.33
CA SER A 764 -5.77 -0.76 0.27
C SER A 764 -4.84 -0.45 -0.90
N LEU A 765 -4.78 0.81 -1.34
CA LEU A 765 -3.92 1.24 -2.44
C LEU A 765 -2.42 1.17 -2.10
N MET A 766 -2.06 1.16 -0.82
CA MET A 766 -0.68 1.01 -0.35
C MET A 766 -0.27 -0.46 -0.11
N LEU A 767 -1.19 -1.31 0.39
CA LEU A 767 -0.94 -2.73 0.66
C LEU A 767 -1.09 -3.64 -0.57
N GLU A 768 -1.97 -3.31 -1.52
CA GLU A 768 -1.81 -3.82 -2.89
C GLU A 768 -0.60 -3.15 -3.58
N GLY A 769 -0.07 -2.07 -2.99
CA GLY A 769 0.75 -1.01 -3.59
C GLY A 769 2.27 -1.20 -3.54
N ASP A 770 2.98 -0.26 -2.92
CA ASP A 770 4.42 -0.38 -2.63
C ASP A 770 4.72 -1.54 -1.66
N LEU A 771 3.68 -2.08 -1.05
CA LEU A 771 3.68 -3.13 -0.05
C LEU A 771 2.95 -4.40 -0.54
N GLU A 772 2.83 -4.65 -1.85
CA GLU A 772 2.33 -5.94 -2.35
C GLU A 772 3.17 -7.10 -1.76
N GLY A 773 2.52 -8.09 -1.16
CA GLY A 773 3.18 -9.20 -0.47
C GLY A 773 3.87 -8.83 0.86
N LYS A 774 3.64 -7.61 1.37
CA LYS A 774 4.08 -7.11 2.67
C LYS A 774 2.84 -6.71 3.50
N SER A 775 2.96 -6.67 4.83
CA SER A 775 1.89 -6.19 5.72
C SER A 775 2.33 -4.98 6.54
N VAL A 776 1.39 -4.33 7.22
CA VAL A 776 1.66 -3.41 8.31
C VAL A 776 0.82 -3.78 9.53
N LEU A 777 1.34 -3.56 10.74
CA LEU A 777 0.60 -3.74 11.98
C LEU A 777 0.00 -2.42 12.43
N ASN A 778 -1.29 -2.25 12.12
CA ASN A 778 -2.10 -1.08 12.44
C ASN A 778 -2.53 -1.11 13.91
N TYR A 779 -2.36 0.00 14.63
CA TYR A 779 -2.64 0.06 16.06
C TYR A 779 -3.19 1.43 16.50
N ILE A 780 -4.11 1.44 17.47
CA ILE A 780 -4.71 2.69 18.00
C ILE A 780 -4.04 3.17 19.30
N ALA A 781 -3.54 2.25 20.12
CA ALA A 781 -2.75 2.50 21.31
C ALA A 781 -1.71 1.39 21.51
N SER A 782 -0.61 1.68 22.21
CA SER A 782 0.43 0.70 22.56
C SER A 782 1.02 1.02 23.94
N HIS A 783 2.01 0.25 24.36
CA HIS A 783 2.66 0.39 25.66
C HIS A 783 3.54 1.64 25.80
N ASP A 784 3.91 2.28 24.68
CA ASP A 784 4.86 3.40 24.57
C ASP A 784 4.32 4.60 23.76
N ASP A 785 3.00 4.68 23.57
CA ASP A 785 2.42 5.73 22.75
C ASP A 785 2.31 7.10 23.45
N GLY A 786 3.13 8.05 23.01
CA GLY A 786 3.05 9.46 23.42
C GLY A 786 1.78 10.21 22.94
N GLY A 787 0.98 9.62 22.05
CA GLY A 787 -0.24 10.23 21.49
C GLY A 787 -1.22 9.22 20.86
N PRO A 788 -1.79 8.27 21.64
CA PRO A 788 -2.69 7.24 21.14
C PRO A 788 -4.02 7.81 20.69
N PHE A 789 -4.67 7.13 19.74
CA PHE A 789 -6.01 7.48 19.27
C PHE A 789 -7.06 7.20 20.36
N ASP A 790 -7.97 8.16 20.54
CA ASP A 790 -9.06 8.10 21.52
C ASP A 790 -8.60 7.78 22.96
N ARG A 791 -7.49 8.39 23.42
CA ARG A 791 -6.93 8.28 24.79
C ARG A 791 -8.00 8.34 25.89
N GLU A 792 -8.94 9.27 25.76
CA GLU A 792 -10.05 9.51 26.71
C GLU A 792 -11.20 8.51 26.60
N ARG A 793 -11.14 7.55 25.65
CA ARG A 793 -12.17 6.54 25.34
C ARG A 793 -13.55 7.16 25.04
N THR A 794 -13.58 8.19 24.20
CA THR A 794 -14.78 8.97 23.80
C THR A 794 -15.44 8.45 22.52
N ARG A 795 -14.70 7.75 21.67
CA ARG A 795 -15.09 7.22 20.35
C ARG A 795 -14.78 5.71 20.22
N PRO A 796 -14.90 4.86 21.26
CA PRO A 796 -14.34 3.49 21.22
C PRO A 796 -14.99 2.58 20.17
N MET A 797 -16.26 2.84 19.83
CA MET A 797 -16.96 2.15 18.74
C MET A 797 -16.42 2.54 17.35
N GLU A 798 -15.99 3.79 17.17
CA GLU A 798 -15.36 4.23 15.92
C GLU A 798 -13.93 3.69 15.82
N ALA A 799 -13.20 3.65 16.95
CA ALA A 799 -11.88 3.07 17.05
C ALA A 799 -11.87 1.58 16.65
N GLY A 800 -12.81 0.79 17.18
CA GLY A 800 -12.98 -0.62 16.80
C GLY A 800 -13.28 -0.82 15.32
N ILE A 801 -14.24 -0.06 14.76
CA ILE A 801 -14.57 -0.10 13.32
C ILE A 801 -13.35 0.24 12.47
N LYS A 802 -12.59 1.29 12.82
CA LYS A 802 -11.42 1.72 12.05
C LYS A 802 -10.30 0.71 12.13
N LEU A 803 -9.95 0.24 13.33
CA LEU A 803 -8.89 -0.75 13.53
C LEU A 803 -9.17 -2.06 12.77
N LEU A 804 -10.33 -2.69 13.04
CA LEU A 804 -10.57 -4.07 12.64
C LEU A 804 -11.09 -4.22 11.19
N LEU A 805 -11.59 -3.16 10.56
CA LEU A 805 -12.03 -3.18 9.15
C LEU A 805 -11.06 -2.48 8.17
N CYS A 806 -9.87 -2.08 8.64
CA CYS A 806 -8.81 -1.58 7.77
C CYS A 806 -7.98 -2.74 7.17
N PRO A 807 -7.46 -2.58 5.94
CA PRO A 807 -6.45 -3.47 5.37
C PRO A 807 -5.14 -3.51 6.16
N GLY A 808 -4.46 -4.65 6.10
CA GLY A 808 -3.25 -4.93 6.87
C GLY A 808 -3.56 -5.33 8.31
N SER A 809 -2.63 -6.02 8.95
CA SER A 809 -2.77 -6.61 10.30
C SER A 809 -3.29 -5.60 11.33
N SER A 810 -4.13 -6.04 12.26
CA SER A 810 -4.72 -5.18 13.31
C SER A 810 -4.20 -5.59 14.69
N GLN A 811 -3.57 -4.67 15.41
CA GLN A 811 -3.20 -4.81 16.82
C GLN A 811 -4.31 -4.26 17.72
N ILE A 812 -4.92 -5.12 18.52
CA ILE A 812 -5.67 -4.74 19.72
C ILE A 812 -4.65 -4.67 20.86
N TYR A 813 -4.45 -3.51 21.49
CA TYR A 813 -3.71 -3.43 22.75
C TYR A 813 -4.65 -3.75 23.91
N TYR A 814 -4.23 -4.58 24.86
CA TYR A 814 -5.12 -5.11 25.88
C TYR A 814 -5.97 -4.02 26.54
N GLY A 815 -7.28 -4.19 26.55
CA GLY A 815 -8.23 -3.23 27.07
C GLY A 815 -8.70 -2.15 26.09
N ASP A 816 -8.27 -2.13 24.83
CA ASP A 816 -8.91 -1.30 23.79
C ASP A 816 -10.37 -1.73 23.60
N GLU A 817 -10.59 -3.05 23.51
CA GLU A 817 -11.89 -3.71 23.40
C GLU A 817 -12.81 -3.48 24.61
N SER A 818 -12.25 -3.17 25.78
CA SER A 818 -12.99 -2.88 27.01
C SER A 818 -12.95 -1.39 27.41
N SER A 819 -12.33 -0.53 26.60
CA SER A 819 -12.08 0.88 26.94
C SER A 819 -11.34 1.09 28.27
N ARG A 820 -10.34 0.27 28.59
CA ARG A 820 -9.38 0.50 29.71
C ARG A 820 -8.80 1.92 29.64
N MET A 821 -8.62 2.58 30.79
CA MET A 821 -7.96 3.89 30.85
C MET A 821 -6.50 3.78 30.38
N LEU A 822 -6.03 4.80 29.66
CA LEU A 822 -4.62 4.98 29.29
C LEU A 822 -3.93 6.05 30.16
N GLU A 823 -4.53 6.36 31.31
CA GLU A 823 -3.98 7.19 32.38
C GLU A 823 -4.26 6.51 33.73
N VAL A 824 -3.25 6.44 34.60
CA VAL A 824 -3.37 5.84 35.94
C VAL A 824 -3.06 6.92 36.99
N PRO A 825 -3.96 7.22 37.94
CA PRO A 825 -3.74 8.28 38.92
C PRO A 825 -2.42 8.13 39.71
N GLY A 826 -1.47 9.03 39.45
CA GLY A 826 -0.15 9.05 40.10
C GLY A 826 0.97 8.37 39.32
N ALA A 827 0.68 7.64 38.24
CA ALA A 827 1.71 7.09 37.35
C ALA A 827 2.36 8.20 36.52
N VAL A 828 3.65 8.05 36.20
CA VAL A 828 4.44 9.01 35.41
C VAL A 828 4.98 8.31 34.16
N GLY A 829 4.89 9.01 33.02
CA GLY A 829 5.37 8.49 31.73
C GLY A 829 4.55 7.33 31.18
N ASP A 830 5.26 6.43 30.49
CA ASP A 830 4.86 5.12 29.97
C ASP A 830 3.91 4.31 30.87
N ALA A 831 4.16 4.34 32.19
CA ALA A 831 3.44 3.56 33.19
C ALA A 831 1.92 3.86 33.23
N ASN A 832 1.49 5.01 32.69
CA ASN A 832 0.08 5.35 32.46
C ASN A 832 -0.63 4.43 31.46
N LEU A 833 0.07 4.06 30.38
CA LEU A 833 -0.46 3.21 29.31
C LEU A 833 -0.55 1.75 29.77
N ARG A 834 0.33 1.39 30.72
CA ARG A 834 0.59 0.05 31.23
C ARG A 834 -0.20 -0.27 32.52
N GLY A 835 -1.31 0.42 32.78
CA GLY A 835 -2.23 0.11 33.88
C GLY A 835 -2.89 -1.29 33.77
N PRO A 836 -3.34 -1.91 34.86
CA PRO A 836 -3.83 -3.29 34.86
C PRO A 836 -5.10 -3.48 34.02
N MET A 837 -5.30 -4.68 33.50
CA MET A 837 -6.50 -5.01 32.72
C MET A 837 -7.79 -4.88 33.54
N ASN A 838 -8.81 -4.22 32.99
CA ASN A 838 -10.00 -3.80 33.73
C ASN A 838 -11.09 -4.88 33.81
N TRP A 839 -10.72 -6.09 34.22
CA TRP A 839 -11.65 -7.22 34.43
C TRP A 839 -12.84 -6.85 35.32
N ASP A 840 -12.60 -6.14 36.42
CA ASP A 840 -13.64 -5.62 37.32
C ASP A 840 -14.69 -4.74 36.61
N GLU A 841 -14.30 -3.93 35.60
CA GLU A 841 -15.27 -3.12 34.84
C GLU A 841 -16.05 -3.98 33.83
N ILE A 842 -15.42 -4.98 33.23
CA ILE A 842 -16.09 -5.96 32.36
C ILE A 842 -17.12 -6.76 33.18
N GLU A 843 -16.75 -7.21 34.38
CA GLU A 843 -17.59 -8.03 35.25
C GLU A 843 -18.68 -7.23 35.97
N SER A 844 -18.39 -6.03 36.50
CA SER A 844 -19.41 -5.16 37.11
C SER A 844 -20.36 -4.51 36.09
N GLY A 845 -19.93 -4.39 34.82
CA GLY A 845 -20.69 -3.67 33.79
C GLY A 845 -20.45 -2.16 33.84
N GLY A 846 -19.20 -1.75 34.06
CA GLY A 846 -18.74 -0.36 34.10
C GLY A 846 -19.13 0.46 32.87
N THR A 847 -19.08 1.79 33.01
CA THR A 847 -19.51 2.74 31.97
C THR A 847 -18.49 3.87 31.83
N ARG A 848 -18.01 4.09 30.61
CA ARG A 848 -17.08 5.17 30.26
C ARG A 848 -17.74 6.10 29.24
N ASN A 849 -17.73 7.40 29.51
CA ASN A 849 -18.34 8.43 28.65
C ASN A 849 -19.80 8.15 28.23
N GLY A 850 -20.57 7.43 29.05
CA GLY A 850 -21.96 7.04 28.77
C GLY A 850 -22.13 5.74 27.97
N ILE A 851 -21.04 5.09 27.54
CA ILE A 851 -21.04 3.79 26.86
C ILE A 851 -20.64 2.70 27.88
N ARG A 852 -21.35 1.56 27.90
CA ARG A 852 -21.00 0.45 28.80
C ARG A 852 -19.79 -0.30 28.26
N VAL A 853 -18.84 -0.64 29.12
CA VAL A 853 -17.63 -1.43 28.79
C VAL A 853 -17.99 -2.73 28.05
N ARG A 854 -19.05 -3.41 28.50
CA ARG A 854 -19.57 -4.64 27.86
C ARG A 854 -20.12 -4.43 26.44
N ASP A 855 -20.62 -3.25 26.10
CA ASP A 855 -21.12 -2.95 24.75
C ASP A 855 -19.96 -2.71 23.76
N VAL A 856 -18.85 -2.12 24.23
CA VAL A 856 -17.60 -2.00 23.45
C VAL A 856 -16.99 -3.39 23.24
N LEU A 857 -16.94 -4.22 24.28
CA LEU A 857 -16.40 -5.57 24.19
C LEU A 857 -17.19 -6.42 23.17
N GLU A 858 -18.51 -6.41 23.24
CA GLU A 858 -19.37 -7.10 22.27
C GLU A 858 -19.28 -6.51 20.84
N HIS A 859 -18.97 -5.23 20.71
CA HIS A 859 -18.70 -4.59 19.42
C HIS A 859 -17.39 -5.08 18.78
N TYR A 860 -16.28 -5.06 19.53
CA TYR A 860 -15.00 -5.62 19.08
C TYR A 860 -15.13 -7.11 18.76
N ARG A 861 -15.83 -7.89 19.59
CA ARG A 861 -16.14 -9.32 19.33
C ARG A 861 -16.88 -9.55 18.01
N ARG A 862 -17.74 -8.63 17.55
CA ARG A 862 -18.42 -8.77 16.24
C ARG A 862 -17.47 -8.49 15.08
N LEU A 863 -16.67 -7.43 15.21
CA LEU A 863 -15.73 -7.01 14.17
C LEU A 863 -14.58 -8.00 14.00
N GLY A 864 -13.95 -8.43 15.10
CA GLY A 864 -12.79 -9.33 15.05
C GLY A 864 -13.15 -10.75 14.62
N ARG A 865 -14.30 -11.30 15.05
CA ARG A 865 -14.81 -12.58 14.50
C ARG A 865 -15.11 -12.47 13.02
N PHE A 866 -15.80 -11.42 12.58
CA PHE A 866 -16.04 -11.17 11.15
C PHE A 866 -14.73 -11.05 10.35
N ARG A 867 -13.70 -10.40 10.90
CA ARG A 867 -12.36 -10.32 10.30
C ARG A 867 -11.69 -11.70 10.22
N ARG A 868 -11.67 -12.48 11.29
CA ARG A 868 -11.12 -13.85 11.29
C ARG A 868 -11.82 -14.74 10.26
N ASP A 869 -13.16 -14.67 10.22
CA ASP A 869 -13.99 -15.55 9.40
C ASP A 869 -13.99 -15.12 7.91
N HIS A 870 -13.61 -13.87 7.60
CA HIS A 870 -13.49 -13.30 6.24
C HIS A 870 -12.13 -12.64 5.97
N PRO A 871 -11.15 -13.38 5.39
CA PRO A 871 -9.85 -12.86 5.00
C PRO A 871 -9.87 -11.61 4.11
N ALA A 872 -10.94 -11.40 3.34
CA ALA A 872 -11.10 -10.20 2.53
C ALA A 872 -11.17 -8.90 3.35
N VAL A 873 -11.47 -8.95 4.65
CA VAL A 873 -11.52 -7.74 5.51
C VAL A 873 -10.16 -7.03 5.57
N GLY A 874 -9.09 -7.77 5.88
CA GLY A 874 -7.72 -7.24 5.98
C GLY A 874 -6.87 -7.41 4.73
N ALA A 875 -7.06 -8.49 3.97
CA ALA A 875 -6.24 -8.83 2.78
C ALA A 875 -6.94 -8.58 1.43
N GLY A 876 -8.19 -8.09 1.42
CA GLY A 876 -8.98 -7.92 0.19
C GLY A 876 -8.99 -6.49 -0.37
N ILE A 877 -9.15 -6.37 -1.70
CA ILE A 877 -9.16 -5.10 -2.44
C ILE A 877 -10.38 -4.24 -2.07
N HIS A 878 -10.20 -2.95 -1.80
CA HIS A 878 -11.31 -2.03 -1.49
C HIS A 878 -12.12 -1.64 -2.72
N ARG A 879 -13.43 -1.44 -2.53
CA ARG A 879 -14.25 -0.65 -3.45
C ARG A 879 -15.44 -0.03 -2.73
N GLN A 880 -15.58 1.30 -2.79
CA GLN A 880 -16.79 1.98 -2.32
C GLN A 880 -18.01 1.52 -3.12
N LEU A 881 -19.12 1.29 -2.43
CA LEU A 881 -20.45 1.07 -3.04
C LEU A 881 -21.39 2.26 -2.83
N SER A 882 -21.22 3.04 -1.75
CA SER A 882 -22.00 4.25 -1.48
C SER A 882 -21.29 5.16 -0.47
N ARG A 883 -21.35 6.49 -0.67
CA ARG A 883 -20.85 7.50 0.29
C ARG A 883 -21.84 7.80 1.43
N SER A 884 -23.15 7.64 1.22
CA SER A 884 -24.18 7.97 2.23
C SER A 884 -25.51 7.20 2.01
N PRO A 885 -25.89 6.25 2.88
CA PRO A 885 -25.09 5.70 3.99
C PRO A 885 -23.79 5.08 3.45
N TYR A 886 -22.75 5.03 4.29
CA TYR A 886 -21.45 4.55 3.82
C TYR A 886 -21.48 3.03 3.63
N MET A 887 -21.09 2.55 2.45
CA MET A 887 -20.99 1.13 2.13
C MET A 887 -19.78 0.86 1.26
N PHE A 888 -19.11 -0.27 1.50
CA PHE A 888 -18.01 -0.76 0.68
C PHE A 888 -18.07 -2.29 0.53
N SER A 889 -17.36 -2.79 -0.48
CA SER A 889 -17.04 -4.21 -0.62
C SER A 889 -15.55 -4.45 -0.41
N ARG A 890 -15.23 -5.69 -0.01
CA ARG A 890 -13.88 -6.26 -0.14
C ARG A 890 -13.98 -7.58 -0.92
N ILE A 891 -12.96 -7.88 -1.71
CA ILE A 891 -12.81 -9.15 -2.44
C ILE A 891 -11.37 -9.63 -2.23
N TYR A 892 -11.21 -10.91 -1.86
CA TYR A 892 -9.93 -11.61 -1.83
C TYR A 892 -10.05 -12.91 -2.61
N ALA A 893 -9.08 -13.21 -3.48
CA ALA A 893 -9.05 -14.46 -4.23
C ALA A 893 -7.60 -14.82 -4.55
N GLU A 894 -7.19 -16.00 -4.11
CA GLU A 894 -5.89 -16.61 -4.41
C GLU A 894 -6.08 -18.11 -4.70
N GLU A 895 -4.99 -18.85 -4.88
CA GLU A 895 -5.03 -20.27 -5.22
C GLU A 895 -5.81 -21.08 -4.15
N GLY A 896 -6.81 -21.84 -4.59
CA GLY A 896 -7.71 -22.64 -3.73
C GLY A 896 -8.82 -21.89 -2.97
N TYR A 897 -8.76 -20.56 -2.79
CA TYR A 897 -9.68 -19.83 -1.90
C TYR A 897 -10.15 -18.47 -2.45
N ALA A 898 -11.43 -18.14 -2.24
CA ALA A 898 -11.99 -16.83 -2.54
C ALA A 898 -13.06 -16.42 -1.50
N ASP A 899 -12.96 -15.18 -1.03
CA ASP A 899 -13.85 -14.56 -0.04
C ASP A 899 -14.26 -13.15 -0.48
N ARG A 900 -15.46 -12.74 -0.08
CA ARG A 900 -15.99 -11.42 -0.40
C ARG A 900 -16.99 -10.97 0.68
N VAL A 901 -16.94 -9.69 0.99
CA VAL A 901 -17.82 -9.08 2.01
C VAL A 901 -18.39 -7.75 1.55
N VAL A 902 -19.56 -7.38 2.10
CA VAL A 902 -20.14 -6.04 1.96
C VAL A 902 -20.42 -5.48 3.36
N VAL A 903 -19.76 -4.36 3.67
CA VAL A 903 -19.91 -3.64 4.92
C VAL A 903 -20.79 -2.41 4.69
N GLY A 904 -21.70 -2.14 5.63
CA GLY A 904 -22.48 -0.91 5.69
C GLY A 904 -22.35 -0.23 7.06
N LEU A 905 -21.96 1.04 7.05
CA LEU A 905 -21.78 1.89 8.22
C LEU A 905 -22.76 3.08 8.20
N ASP A 906 -23.02 3.64 9.37
CA ASP A 906 -23.95 4.76 9.60
C ASP A 906 -25.38 4.57 9.06
N LEU A 907 -25.81 3.32 8.92
CA LEU A 907 -27.14 2.94 8.48
C LEU A 907 -28.22 3.38 9.48
N SER A 908 -29.40 3.73 8.97
CA SER A 908 -30.58 3.96 9.81
C SER A 908 -31.00 2.67 10.53
N PRO A 909 -31.34 2.73 11.84
CA PRO A 909 -31.92 1.62 12.58
C PRO A 909 -33.23 1.09 11.97
N GLY A 910 -33.50 -0.19 12.17
CA GLY A 910 -34.71 -0.87 11.68
C GLY A 910 -34.59 -1.29 10.22
N ARG A 911 -35.69 -1.14 9.47
CA ARG A 911 -35.81 -1.70 8.11
C ARG A 911 -34.97 -0.94 7.07
N LYS A 912 -33.92 -1.60 6.58
CA LYS A 912 -32.97 -1.08 5.58
C LYS A 912 -32.92 -1.98 4.34
N LYS A 913 -32.69 -1.39 3.17
CA LYS A 913 -32.64 -2.08 1.87
C LYS A 913 -31.33 -1.73 1.16
N LEU A 914 -30.37 -2.64 1.20
CA LEU A 914 -29.00 -2.42 0.72
C LEU A 914 -28.87 -2.88 -0.74
N LYS A 915 -28.14 -2.14 -1.58
CA LYS A 915 -27.75 -2.56 -2.95
C LYS A 915 -26.33 -3.11 -2.88
N LEU A 916 -26.08 -4.24 -3.55
CA LEU A 916 -24.86 -5.03 -3.38
C LEU A 916 -23.91 -5.00 -4.58
N GLU A 917 -24.21 -4.20 -5.61
CA GLU A 917 -23.26 -3.75 -6.66
C GLU A 917 -22.30 -4.82 -7.19
N GLY A 918 -22.83 -5.95 -7.64
CA GLY A 918 -22.03 -7.06 -8.17
C GLY A 918 -21.90 -8.25 -7.22
N MET A 919 -21.77 -7.99 -5.92
CA MET A 919 -21.01 -8.88 -5.03
C MET A 919 -21.65 -10.24 -4.78
N PHE A 920 -22.97 -10.36 -4.84
CA PHE A 920 -23.65 -11.62 -4.56
C PHE A 920 -24.82 -11.85 -5.52
N SER A 921 -24.96 -13.10 -5.98
CA SER A 921 -26.02 -13.53 -6.89
C SER A 921 -27.40 -13.58 -6.24
N ASP A 922 -28.45 -13.35 -7.03
CA ASP A 922 -29.83 -13.55 -6.58
C ASP A 922 -30.07 -15.00 -6.12
N GLY A 923 -30.65 -15.15 -4.92
CA GLY A 923 -30.85 -16.44 -4.26
C GLY A 923 -29.80 -16.78 -3.21
N THR A 924 -28.59 -16.20 -3.27
CA THR A 924 -27.55 -16.37 -2.24
C THR A 924 -28.09 -15.94 -0.87
N LEU A 925 -27.80 -16.74 0.16
CA LEU A 925 -28.11 -16.43 1.55
C LEU A 925 -26.86 -15.78 2.18
N LEU A 926 -27.03 -14.61 2.78
CA LEU A 926 -25.97 -13.89 3.48
C LEU A 926 -26.31 -13.76 4.96
N THR A 927 -25.30 -13.75 5.81
CA THR A 927 -25.42 -13.45 7.24
C THR A 927 -24.91 -12.05 7.51
N ASP A 928 -25.70 -11.25 8.22
CA ASP A 928 -25.23 -10.00 8.85
C ASP A 928 -24.54 -10.35 10.18
N TYR A 929 -23.22 -10.54 10.14
CA TYR A 929 -22.39 -10.93 11.30
C TYR A 929 -22.46 -9.92 12.46
N TYR A 930 -22.93 -8.68 12.21
CA TYR A 930 -23.15 -7.71 13.27
C TYR A 930 -24.46 -7.93 14.05
N SER A 931 -25.41 -8.72 13.53
CA SER A 931 -26.71 -8.96 14.17
C SER A 931 -27.16 -10.43 14.22
N GLY A 932 -26.47 -11.33 13.54
CA GLY A 932 -26.91 -12.72 13.33
C GLY A 932 -28.10 -12.86 12.36
N THR A 933 -28.51 -11.78 11.69
CA THR A 933 -29.69 -11.80 10.81
C THR A 933 -29.33 -12.33 9.43
N ARG A 934 -29.93 -13.44 9.01
CA ARG A 934 -29.78 -13.95 7.64
C ARG A 934 -30.71 -13.24 6.67
N ALA A 935 -30.20 -12.86 5.50
CA ALA A 935 -30.96 -12.24 4.42
C ALA A 935 -30.62 -12.85 3.06
N MET A 936 -31.65 -13.16 2.28
CA MET A 936 -31.51 -13.68 0.91
C MET A 936 -31.42 -12.52 -0.08
N VAL A 937 -30.44 -12.57 -0.99
CA VAL A 937 -30.25 -11.61 -2.08
C VAL A 937 -31.39 -11.72 -3.08
N ARG A 938 -32.04 -10.58 -3.40
CA ARG A 938 -33.16 -10.47 -4.35
C ARG A 938 -33.11 -9.16 -5.13
N LYS A 939 -32.94 -9.27 -6.45
CA LYS A 939 -32.64 -8.22 -7.43
C LYS A 939 -31.42 -7.38 -7.05
N GLY A 940 -30.31 -8.07 -6.75
CA GLY A 940 -29.01 -7.47 -6.38
C GLY A 940 -29.01 -6.71 -5.04
N ARG A 941 -29.91 -7.10 -4.12
CA ARG A 941 -30.21 -6.36 -2.88
C ARG A 941 -30.59 -7.30 -1.73
N VAL A 942 -30.28 -6.91 -0.50
CA VAL A 942 -30.86 -7.52 0.71
C VAL A 942 -31.82 -6.54 1.41
N VAL A 943 -32.73 -7.10 2.20
CA VAL A 943 -33.58 -6.35 3.14
C VAL A 943 -33.31 -6.90 4.53
N LEU A 944 -32.84 -6.03 5.42
CA LEU A 944 -32.62 -6.32 6.83
C LEU A 944 -33.57 -5.45 7.67
N ASP A 945 -33.93 -5.91 8.85
CA ASP A 945 -34.68 -5.13 9.84
C ASP A 945 -33.96 -5.25 11.19
N THR A 946 -32.91 -4.44 11.36
CA THR A 946 -31.94 -4.60 12.46
C THR A 946 -31.66 -3.26 13.14
N PRO A 947 -31.61 -3.18 14.49
CA PRO A 947 -31.45 -1.92 15.19
C PRO A 947 -30.06 -1.28 15.07
N GLY A 948 -29.04 -2.05 14.66
CA GLY A 948 -27.67 -1.57 14.50
C GLY A 948 -27.48 -0.61 13.32
N ARG A 949 -26.52 0.32 13.48
CA ARG A 949 -26.02 1.21 12.40
C ARG A 949 -24.95 0.56 11.53
N THR A 950 -24.34 -0.52 12.02
CA THR A 950 -23.37 -1.37 11.32
C THR A 950 -24.08 -2.61 10.77
N VAL A 951 -23.67 -3.04 9.58
CA VAL A 951 -24.02 -4.32 8.94
C VAL A 951 -22.76 -4.92 8.33
N LEU A 952 -22.55 -6.22 8.53
CA LEU A 952 -21.36 -6.96 8.09
C LEU A 952 -21.82 -8.19 7.30
N LEU A 953 -21.95 -8.08 5.97
CA LEU A 953 -22.46 -9.17 5.13
C LEU A 953 -21.32 -10.05 4.60
N GLY A 954 -21.40 -11.34 4.91
CA GLY A 954 -20.63 -12.41 4.30
C GLY A 954 -21.51 -13.61 3.93
N MET A 955 -20.92 -14.59 3.24
CA MET A 955 -21.46 -15.96 3.17
C MET A 955 -21.06 -16.74 4.43
N GLU A 956 -21.73 -17.87 4.70
CA GLU A 956 -21.34 -18.84 5.75
C GLU A 956 -20.54 -20.00 5.18
#